data_AF-A0A0R0E0U9-F1
#
_entry.id   AF-A0A0R0E0U9-F1
#
_cell.length_a   1.000
_cell.length_b   1.000
_cell.length_c   1.000
_cell.angle_alpha   90.00
_cell.angle_beta   90.00
_cell.angle_gamma   90.00
#
_symmetry.space_group_name_H-M   'P 1'
#
loop_
_entity.id
_entity.type
_entity.pdbx_description
1 polymer ?
#
loop_
_entity_poly.entity_id
_entity_poly.type
_entity_poly.pdbx_seq_one_letter_code
_entity_poly.pdbx_strand_id
1 'polypeptide(L)'
;MSTPPRRPASSEQKSSVASRLMLGIALIALAAFGLTAAISYWKSSRALLASSQATLENLAQFEAQRMAIEMSQTYDATQTLAESLLVQRGQISRATVDQTLKQQLVAHPERAGTCVLFEPEAFDGKDAEFVNAPSHDDTGRFMSYWARVGDELVSEPLRDYDDPELGAWYVTPKTLKKPVIIEPYPYEVGGRTLLLTTIAIPIMEGDEVLGVVTSDFELSRLQQRVSQLKPMGAGHAELLSPMGTVVGSPDAGEIGKKREDATTKAILAATAEDKLYTDFSADANGMVKVYAPLRVGENNRRFALGIHVPRDLLTAQARSLLGLVALVGLLAAASLCAGLWLLLRAMVLRPLADAVRVSGDVAQGRLDTVIPQRRNDELGQLLRAQSNMRAQIRAVIQAQNEMATRHDEGSIGYRIDASGFAGDYGRMVQETNALVGSHVQVQQRLIEVMKHYAVGDLSVDMDRLPGEKAAITQAMDETKASLSAINAEIKRLASAAAAGDFSLRGDEDRFQHDFHAMVAGLNQLMETTDGNLAQVSSLLQAIARGDLTARMQGDFHGVFAAMRDDANSTVAQLTSIIGRIQNAASSINTAAGEIASGNNDLSRRTEQQAANLEETAASMEELTSTVRQNAEHARQANQLAQGAHGVASQGGEIVGKVVTTMSAIEASSKKIADIISVIDGIAFQTNILALNAAVEAARAGEQGRGFAVVASEVRTLAQRSAGAAKEIKGLIEDSVGKVADGSQLVHQAGSTMGEIVSSVQRVTDIMAEISAASQEQSAGIEQVNQTVVQMDETTQQNAALVEEATAAARAMEEQANQLAEAVAVFRTTAAAPASPPRPAAASGRAAGSAPRREPAAKQATTASLVPADDDDWREF
;
A
#
# COMPACT_ATOMS: atom_id res chain seq x y z
N MET A 1 8.83 -96.92 0.13
CA MET A 1 8.41 -95.60 0.65
C MET A 1 9.67 -94.78 0.85
N SER A 2 9.73 -93.64 0.16
CA SER A 2 10.98 -92.97 -0.22
C SER A 2 11.34 -91.83 0.72
N THR A 3 12.60 -91.80 1.15
CA THR A 3 13.43 -90.62 1.53
C THR A 3 14.79 -91.15 2.02
N PRO A 4 15.92 -90.42 1.93
CA PRO A 4 16.35 -89.39 0.96
C PRO A 4 17.73 -89.75 0.34
N PRO A 5 18.33 -88.89 -0.51
CA PRO A 5 19.55 -88.26 0.00
C PRO A 5 19.75 -86.77 -0.37
N ARG A 6 20.42 -86.12 0.60
CA ARG A 6 21.24 -84.90 0.67
C ARG A 6 21.46 -84.01 -0.57
N ARG A 7 21.21 -82.71 -0.34
CA ARG A 7 21.69 -81.53 -1.08
C ARG A 7 23.20 -81.58 -1.37
N PRO A 8 23.67 -81.18 -2.57
CA PRO A 8 24.98 -80.61 -2.75
C PRO A 8 24.94 -79.07 -2.57
N ALA A 9 26.04 -78.55 -2.05
CA ALA A 9 26.30 -77.16 -1.74
C ALA A 9 26.16 -76.26 -2.98
N SER A 10 25.51 -75.10 -2.79
CA SER A 10 25.57 -73.97 -3.71
C SER A 10 27.02 -73.50 -3.82
N SER A 11 27.63 -73.75 -4.98
CA SER A 11 28.88 -73.11 -5.39
C SER A 11 28.70 -71.59 -5.34
N GLU A 12 29.51 -70.90 -4.53
CA GLU A 12 29.67 -69.46 -4.59
C GLU A 12 29.97 -69.04 -6.03
N GLN A 13 29.01 -68.35 -6.64
CA GLN A 13 29.17 -67.68 -7.91
C GLN A 13 30.17 -66.53 -7.67
N LYS A 14 31.45 -66.74 -7.96
CA LYS A 14 32.45 -65.67 -7.98
C LYS A 14 32.02 -64.64 -9.02
N SER A 15 31.40 -63.55 -8.55
CA SER A 15 30.96 -62.43 -9.36
C SER A 15 32.12 -61.91 -10.22
N SER A 16 31.93 -61.87 -11.55
CA SER A 16 32.89 -61.32 -12.50
C SER A 16 33.34 -59.90 -12.09
N VAL A 17 34.62 -59.59 -12.28
CA VAL A 17 35.21 -58.26 -12.03
C VAL A 17 34.38 -57.14 -12.69
N ALA A 18 33.77 -57.42 -13.85
CA ALA A 18 32.88 -56.49 -14.55
C ALA A 18 31.59 -56.16 -13.76
N SER A 19 31.00 -57.14 -13.06
CA SER A 19 29.80 -56.91 -12.23
C SER A 19 30.09 -56.09 -10.96
N ARG A 20 31.31 -56.18 -10.41
CA ARG A 20 31.75 -55.37 -9.26
C ARG A 20 32.07 -53.93 -9.66
N LEU A 21 32.68 -53.72 -10.83
CA LEU A 21 32.93 -52.38 -11.39
C LEU A 21 31.61 -51.65 -11.71
N MET A 22 30.63 -52.33 -12.29
CA MET A 22 29.30 -51.76 -12.56
C MET A 22 28.56 -51.36 -11.27
N LEU A 23 28.62 -52.19 -10.23
CA LEU A 23 28.00 -51.87 -8.94
C LEU A 23 28.67 -50.65 -8.27
N GLY A 24 30.00 -50.54 -8.38
CA GLY A 24 30.76 -49.40 -7.83
C GLY A 24 30.45 -48.08 -8.53
N ILE A 25 30.36 -48.06 -9.86
CA ILE A 25 30.02 -46.84 -10.63
C ILE A 25 28.58 -46.41 -10.37
N ALA A 26 27.63 -47.35 -10.28
CA ALA A 26 26.24 -47.06 -9.94
C ALA A 26 26.09 -46.47 -8.52
N LEU A 27 26.85 -46.97 -7.55
CA LEU A 27 26.87 -46.44 -6.18
C LEU A 27 27.48 -45.03 -6.11
N ILE A 28 28.56 -44.76 -6.85
CA ILE A 28 29.19 -43.43 -6.91
C ILE A 28 28.26 -42.41 -7.58
N ALA A 29 27.58 -42.79 -8.66
CA ALA A 29 26.60 -41.93 -9.33
C ALA A 29 25.41 -41.60 -8.42
N LEU A 30 24.84 -42.61 -7.73
CA LEU A 30 23.78 -42.39 -6.74
C LEU A 30 24.22 -41.48 -5.59
N ALA A 31 25.44 -41.66 -5.09
CA ALA A 31 25.98 -40.81 -4.03
C ALA A 31 26.20 -39.35 -4.49
N ALA A 32 26.74 -39.14 -5.69
CA ALA A 32 27.00 -37.80 -6.23
C ALA A 32 25.70 -37.02 -6.54
N PHE A 33 24.70 -37.67 -7.14
CA PHE A 33 23.39 -37.04 -7.39
C PHE A 33 22.61 -36.83 -6.10
N GLY A 34 22.66 -37.78 -5.15
CA GLY A 34 22.04 -37.63 -3.84
C GLY A 34 22.63 -36.47 -3.03
N LEU A 35 23.96 -36.30 -3.06
CA LEU A 35 24.65 -35.19 -2.39
C LEU A 35 24.29 -33.84 -3.02
N THR A 36 24.21 -33.78 -4.35
CA THR A 36 23.84 -32.56 -5.08
C THR A 36 22.38 -32.15 -4.79
N ALA A 37 21.46 -33.11 -4.77
CA ALA A 37 20.07 -32.87 -4.40
C ALA A 37 19.93 -32.41 -2.94
N ALA A 38 20.68 -33.01 -2.02
CA ALA A 38 20.69 -32.61 -0.61
C ALA A 38 21.23 -31.19 -0.40
N ILE A 39 22.31 -30.81 -1.08
CA ILE A 39 22.88 -29.45 -1.03
C ILE A 39 21.90 -28.43 -1.61
N SER A 40 21.29 -28.73 -2.76
CA SER A 40 20.33 -27.83 -3.42
C SER A 40 19.05 -27.65 -2.59
N TYR A 41 18.56 -28.73 -1.96
CA TYR A 41 17.45 -28.67 -1.01
C TYR A 41 17.79 -27.82 0.22
N TRP A 42 18.97 -28.02 0.81
CA TRP A 42 19.39 -27.26 1.98
C TRP A 42 19.52 -25.76 1.69
N LYS A 43 20.11 -25.40 0.54
CA LYS A 43 20.24 -24.00 0.09
C LYS A 43 18.88 -23.37 -0.23
N SER A 44 18.03 -24.06 -0.98
CA SER A 44 16.71 -23.56 -1.40
C SER A 44 15.73 -23.47 -0.23
N SER A 45 15.72 -24.46 0.67
CA SER A 45 14.87 -24.44 1.86
C SER A 45 15.29 -23.33 2.83
N ARG A 46 16.59 -23.06 2.97
CA ARG A 46 17.08 -21.95 3.82
C ARG A 46 16.74 -20.59 3.22
N ALA A 47 16.84 -20.43 1.89
CA ALA A 47 16.45 -19.21 1.20
C ALA A 47 14.94 -18.95 1.29
N LEU A 48 14.11 -19.99 1.13
CA LEU A 48 12.65 -19.87 1.20
C LEU A 48 12.19 -19.55 2.63
N LEU A 49 12.77 -20.22 3.64
CA LEU A 49 12.50 -19.90 5.04
C LEU A 49 12.87 -18.45 5.39
N ALA A 50 14.05 -17.97 4.95
CA ALA A 50 14.46 -16.58 5.18
C ALA A 50 13.49 -15.58 4.51
N SER A 51 13.01 -15.89 3.30
CA SER A 51 12.00 -15.06 2.62
C SER A 51 10.65 -15.05 3.36
N SER A 52 10.17 -16.20 3.83
CA SER A 52 8.93 -16.31 4.61
C SER A 52 9.02 -15.62 5.98
N GLN A 53 10.19 -15.65 6.63
CA GLN A 53 10.46 -14.90 7.86
C GLN A 53 10.38 -13.39 7.62
N ALA A 54 11.07 -12.88 6.59
CA ALA A 54 11.00 -11.47 6.22
C ALA A 54 9.58 -11.04 5.85
N THR A 55 8.82 -11.91 5.19
CA THR A 55 7.40 -11.65 4.87
C THR A 55 6.56 -11.51 6.14
N LEU A 56 6.80 -12.37 7.14
CA LEU A 56 6.08 -12.31 8.41
C LEU A 56 6.45 -11.08 9.24
N GLU A 57 7.72 -10.68 9.24
CA GLU A 57 8.21 -9.45 9.87
C GLU A 57 7.56 -8.21 9.26
N ASN A 58 7.54 -8.12 7.93
CA ASN A 58 6.89 -7.02 7.21
C ASN A 58 5.38 -6.99 7.47
N LEU A 59 4.72 -8.15 7.52
CA LEU A 59 3.29 -8.23 7.84
C LEU A 59 3.00 -7.74 9.27
N ALA A 60 3.81 -8.13 10.25
CA ALA A 60 3.66 -7.68 11.63
C ALA A 60 3.84 -6.16 11.75
N GLN A 61 4.84 -5.59 11.07
CA GLN A 61 5.02 -4.14 11.02
C GLN A 61 3.85 -3.43 10.34
N PHE A 62 3.36 -3.96 9.21
CA PHE A 62 2.25 -3.38 8.47
C PHE A 62 0.97 -3.35 9.31
N GLU A 63 0.59 -4.45 9.96
CA GLU A 63 -0.61 -4.48 10.80
C GLU A 63 -0.45 -3.59 12.06
N ALA A 64 0.75 -3.51 12.63
CA ALA A 64 1.03 -2.62 13.75
C ALA A 64 0.92 -1.14 13.34
N GLN A 65 1.44 -0.76 12.17
CA GLN A 65 1.30 0.59 11.62
C GLN A 65 -0.16 0.94 11.32
N ARG A 66 -0.90 -0.01 10.76
CA ARG A 66 -2.32 0.19 10.45
C ARG A 66 -3.15 0.46 11.71
N MET A 67 -2.96 -0.32 12.78
CA MET A 67 -3.61 -0.05 14.07
C MET A 67 -3.07 1.22 14.75
N ALA A 68 -1.77 1.51 14.62
CA ALA A 68 -1.15 2.72 15.15
C ALA A 68 -1.80 3.99 14.58
N ILE A 69 -2.09 4.03 13.28
CA ILE A 69 -2.74 5.18 12.63
C ILE A 69 -4.11 5.44 13.24
N GLU A 70 -4.93 4.40 13.40
CA GLU A 70 -6.27 4.50 13.99
C GLU A 70 -6.23 5.03 15.43
N MET A 71 -5.33 4.50 16.27
CA MET A 71 -5.16 4.98 17.64
C MET A 71 -4.54 6.39 17.70
N SER A 72 -3.66 6.73 16.75
CA SER A 72 -3.04 8.06 16.68
C SER A 72 -4.03 9.14 16.26
N GLN A 73 -5.02 8.84 15.42
CA GLN A 73 -6.11 9.80 15.12
C GLN A 73 -6.91 10.18 16.38
N THR A 74 -7.14 9.22 17.28
CA THR A 74 -7.75 9.53 18.58
C THR A 74 -6.81 10.37 19.43
N TYR A 75 -5.52 10.01 19.50
CA TYR A 75 -4.51 10.79 20.21
C TYR A 75 -4.48 12.26 19.75
N ASP A 76 -4.37 12.51 18.44
CA ASP A 76 -4.25 13.85 17.85
C ASP A 76 -5.51 14.68 18.11
N ALA A 77 -6.69 14.06 18.05
CA ALA A 77 -7.95 14.71 18.38
C ALA A 77 -8.05 15.05 19.88
N THR A 78 -7.61 14.16 20.78
CA THR A 78 -7.53 14.44 22.23
C THR A 78 -6.54 15.58 22.50
N GLN A 79 -5.42 15.62 21.78
CA GLN A 79 -4.42 16.68 21.92
C GLN A 79 -4.98 18.02 21.45
N THR A 80 -5.61 18.04 20.27
CA THR A 80 -6.28 19.23 19.73
C THR A 80 -7.35 19.75 20.69
N LEU A 81 -8.10 18.86 21.33
CA LEU A 81 -9.09 19.24 22.34
C LEU A 81 -8.41 19.87 23.57
N ALA A 82 -7.31 19.30 24.07
CA ALA A 82 -6.55 19.87 25.18
C ALA A 82 -6.00 21.27 24.86
N GLU A 83 -5.46 21.46 23.65
CA GLU A 83 -4.95 22.75 23.17
C GLU A 83 -6.07 23.78 22.97
N SER A 84 -7.19 23.37 22.38
CA SER A 84 -8.38 24.23 22.21
C SER A 84 -8.94 24.68 23.56
N LEU A 85 -9.05 23.76 24.52
CA LEU A 85 -9.54 24.06 25.86
C LEU A 85 -8.59 25.00 26.62
N LEU A 86 -7.27 24.87 26.43
CA LEU A 86 -6.30 25.82 27.00
C LEU A 86 -6.58 27.26 26.52
N VAL A 87 -6.79 27.44 25.21
CA VAL A 87 -6.99 28.76 24.58
C VAL A 87 -8.35 29.35 24.93
N GLN A 88 -9.40 28.53 24.96
CA GLN A 88 -10.78 28.98 25.13
C GLN A 88 -11.23 29.05 26.60
N ARG A 89 -10.45 28.53 27.55
CA ARG A 89 -10.82 28.55 28.98
C ARG A 89 -11.14 29.98 29.45
N GLY A 90 -12.20 30.12 30.24
CA GLY A 90 -12.71 31.41 30.68
C GLY A 90 -13.48 32.22 29.61
N GLN A 91 -13.46 31.82 28.33
CA GLN A 91 -14.24 32.42 27.24
C GLN A 91 -15.48 31.60 26.90
N ILE A 92 -15.41 30.28 27.06
CA ILE A 92 -16.51 29.34 26.81
C ILE A 92 -17.13 28.83 28.12
N SER A 93 -18.42 28.49 28.07
CA SER A 93 -19.14 27.96 29.25
C SER A 93 -18.82 26.49 29.49
N ARG A 94 -18.92 26.02 30.75
CA ARG A 94 -18.83 24.60 31.12
C ARG A 94 -19.78 23.71 30.30
N ALA A 95 -21.00 24.20 30.02
CA ALA A 95 -21.99 23.50 29.21
C ALA A 95 -21.58 23.38 27.73
N THR A 96 -20.91 24.38 27.18
CA THR A 96 -20.35 24.33 25.82
C THR A 96 -19.29 23.24 25.73
N VAL A 97 -18.37 23.19 26.70
CA VAL A 97 -17.33 22.16 26.77
C VAL A 97 -17.96 20.76 26.87
N ASP A 98 -18.93 20.57 27.79
CA ASP A 98 -19.63 19.30 27.95
C ASP A 98 -20.27 18.80 26.64
N GLN A 99 -20.98 19.69 25.94
CA GLN A 99 -21.60 19.37 24.66
C GLN A 99 -20.56 19.07 23.56
N THR A 100 -19.42 19.77 23.55
CA THR A 100 -18.31 19.47 22.64
C THR A 100 -17.74 18.07 22.90
N LEU A 101 -17.51 17.69 24.16
CA LEU A 101 -17.07 16.32 24.50
C LEU A 101 -18.07 15.27 24.03
N LYS A 102 -19.37 15.51 24.25
CA LYS A 102 -20.43 14.62 23.75
C LYS A 102 -20.40 14.49 22.22
N GLN A 103 -20.29 15.60 21.49
CA GLN A 103 -20.23 15.59 20.02
C GLN A 103 -18.97 14.89 19.50
N GLN A 104 -17.83 15.09 20.16
CA GLN A 104 -16.58 14.37 19.85
C GLN A 104 -16.76 12.86 20.00
N LEU A 105 -17.40 12.40 21.09
CA LEU A 105 -17.67 10.98 21.29
C LEU A 105 -18.68 10.40 20.28
N VAL A 106 -19.60 11.21 19.76
CA VAL A 106 -20.53 10.82 18.67
C VAL A 106 -19.78 10.71 17.34
N ALA A 107 -18.89 11.66 17.04
CA ALA A 107 -18.11 11.68 15.80
C ALA A 107 -17.06 10.56 15.72
N HIS A 108 -16.64 10.02 16.87
CA HIS A 108 -15.58 9.03 17.00
C HIS A 108 -16.10 7.71 17.62
N PRO A 109 -16.81 6.86 16.85
CA PRO A 109 -17.43 5.65 17.36
C PRO A 109 -16.43 4.61 17.89
N GLU A 110 -15.15 4.70 17.52
CA GLU A 110 -14.05 3.88 18.03
C GLU A 110 -13.75 4.13 19.52
N ARG A 111 -14.12 5.30 20.05
CA ARG A 111 -13.90 5.68 21.45
C ARG A 111 -14.97 5.11 22.36
N ALA A 112 -14.55 4.65 23.53
CA ALA A 112 -15.42 4.22 24.61
C ALA A 112 -15.84 5.38 25.51
N GLY A 113 -15.02 6.41 25.62
CA GLY A 113 -15.31 7.58 26.43
C GLY A 113 -14.35 8.72 26.16
N THR A 114 -14.69 9.90 26.65
CA THR A 114 -13.84 11.09 26.61
C THR A 114 -14.14 11.93 27.84
N CYS A 115 -13.10 12.42 28.50
CA CYS A 115 -13.26 13.23 29.69
C CYS A 115 -12.38 14.48 29.67
N VAL A 116 -12.78 15.46 30.47
CA VAL A 116 -11.90 16.52 30.93
C VAL A 116 -12.08 16.70 32.43
N LEU A 117 -10.97 16.86 33.15
CA LEU A 117 -10.94 17.21 34.56
C LEU A 117 -9.92 18.33 34.78
N PHE A 118 -10.40 19.51 35.17
CA PHE A 118 -9.52 20.64 35.50
C PHE A 118 -9.03 20.54 36.94
N GLU A 119 -7.89 21.16 37.28
CA GLU A 119 -7.53 21.44 38.67
C GLU A 119 -8.57 22.37 39.32
N PRO A 120 -8.71 22.37 40.66
CA PRO A 120 -9.64 23.26 41.35
C PRO A 120 -9.44 24.72 40.93
N GLU A 121 -10.54 25.40 40.62
CA GLU A 121 -10.61 26.79 40.14
C GLU A 121 -9.90 27.07 38.81
N ALA A 122 -9.33 26.07 38.13
CA ALA A 122 -8.44 26.28 36.98
C ALA A 122 -9.15 26.57 35.65
N PHE A 123 -10.45 26.25 35.53
CA PHE A 123 -11.21 26.49 34.29
C PHE A 123 -11.74 27.93 34.19
N ASP A 124 -12.51 28.36 35.19
CA ASP A 124 -13.21 29.66 35.20
C ASP A 124 -13.23 30.37 36.57
N GLY A 125 -12.63 29.77 37.61
CA GLY A 125 -12.61 30.32 38.97
C GLY A 125 -13.98 30.36 39.67
N LYS A 126 -14.92 29.49 39.25
CA LYS A 126 -16.30 29.48 39.74
C LYS A 126 -16.75 28.12 40.29
N ASP A 127 -15.84 27.28 40.79
CA ASP A 127 -16.22 25.92 41.23
C ASP A 127 -17.33 25.95 42.30
N ALA A 128 -17.28 26.93 43.22
CA ALA A 128 -18.28 27.12 44.27
C ALA A 128 -19.73 27.28 43.77
N GLU A 129 -19.95 27.75 42.53
CA GLU A 129 -21.29 27.90 41.92
C GLU A 129 -21.89 26.55 41.47
N PHE A 130 -21.05 25.50 41.34
CA PHE A 130 -21.42 24.20 40.77
C PHE A 130 -21.33 23.04 41.76
N VAL A 131 -21.25 23.33 43.06
CA VAL A 131 -21.25 22.32 44.12
C VAL A 131 -22.49 21.43 44.02
N ASN A 132 -22.28 20.11 43.85
CA ASN A 132 -23.34 19.12 43.61
C ASN A 132 -24.23 19.39 42.36
N ALA A 133 -23.77 20.20 41.41
CA ALA A 133 -24.41 20.31 40.10
C ALA A 133 -24.27 18.99 39.32
N PRO A 134 -25.16 18.70 38.35
CA PRO A 134 -25.01 17.53 37.49
C PRO A 134 -23.60 17.46 36.88
N SER A 135 -22.99 16.26 36.92
CA SER A 135 -21.62 16.00 36.44
C SER A 135 -20.51 16.77 37.17
N HIS A 136 -20.73 17.23 38.40
CA HIS A 136 -19.70 17.85 39.26
C HIS A 136 -19.57 17.09 40.59
N ASP A 137 -18.42 17.24 41.26
CA ASP A 137 -18.19 16.67 42.59
C ASP A 137 -18.73 17.57 43.73
N ASP A 138 -18.45 17.18 44.98
CA ASP A 138 -18.85 17.91 46.18
C ASP A 138 -18.10 19.25 46.37
N THR A 139 -17.09 19.52 45.55
CA THR A 139 -16.35 20.78 45.52
C THR A 139 -16.81 21.71 44.39
N GLY A 140 -17.57 21.18 43.42
CA GLY A 140 -18.01 21.92 42.23
C GLY A 140 -16.92 22.06 41.15
N ARG A 141 -15.86 21.25 41.28
CA ARG A 141 -14.73 21.18 40.34
C ARG A 141 -15.21 20.85 38.94
N PHE A 142 -14.73 21.59 37.95
CA PHE A 142 -15.15 21.34 36.57
C PHE A 142 -14.63 20.00 36.06
N MET A 143 -15.58 19.10 35.83
CA MET A 143 -15.38 17.82 35.18
C MET A 143 -16.49 17.56 34.18
N SER A 144 -16.16 16.90 33.09
CA SER A 144 -17.13 16.36 32.14
C SER A 144 -16.64 15.02 31.68
N TYR A 145 -17.50 14.01 31.78
CA TYR A 145 -17.23 12.68 31.26
C TYR A 145 -18.42 12.20 30.47
N TRP A 146 -18.13 11.74 29.26
CA TRP A 146 -19.07 11.03 28.42
C TRP A 146 -18.49 9.67 28.11
N ALA A 147 -19.28 8.63 28.35
CA ALA A 147 -18.93 7.24 28.05
C ALA A 147 -20.02 6.58 27.23
N ARG A 148 -19.64 5.52 26.51
CA ARG A 148 -20.51 4.69 25.73
C ARG A 148 -20.67 3.35 26.43
N VAL A 149 -21.88 3.05 26.87
CA VAL A 149 -22.23 1.80 27.54
C VAL A 149 -23.17 1.01 26.64
N GLY A 150 -22.60 0.13 25.80
CA GLY A 150 -23.35 -0.48 24.69
C GLY A 150 -23.57 0.53 23.56
N ASP A 151 -24.84 0.79 23.21
CA ASP A 151 -25.23 1.79 22.21
C ASP A 151 -25.63 3.15 22.82
N GLU A 152 -25.74 3.22 24.15
CA GLU A 152 -26.14 4.44 24.86
C GLU A 152 -24.95 5.30 25.28
N LEU A 153 -25.16 6.62 25.28
CA LEU A 153 -24.22 7.61 25.80
C LEU A 153 -24.65 8.01 27.21
N VAL A 154 -23.75 7.84 28.16
CA VAL A 154 -23.97 8.13 29.59
C VAL A 154 -22.97 9.20 30.04
N SER A 155 -23.42 10.10 30.90
CA SER A 155 -22.58 11.08 31.59
C SER A 155 -22.80 10.98 33.09
N GLU A 156 -21.71 10.85 33.83
CA GLU A 156 -21.67 10.77 35.30
C GLU A 156 -20.43 11.53 35.81
N PRO A 157 -20.43 12.03 37.06
CA PRO A 157 -19.22 12.60 37.67
C PRO A 157 -18.06 11.60 37.63
N LEU A 158 -16.86 12.11 37.33
CA LEU A 158 -15.64 11.31 37.39
C LEU A 158 -15.43 10.80 38.82
N ARG A 159 -14.77 9.65 38.95
CA ARG A 159 -14.48 9.02 40.25
C ARG A 159 -13.01 8.63 40.32
N ASP A 160 -12.56 8.40 41.54
CA ASP A 160 -11.24 7.83 41.86
C ASP A 160 -10.05 8.63 41.30
N TYR A 161 -10.25 9.86 40.81
CA TYR A 161 -9.21 10.69 40.19
C TYR A 161 -8.09 11.13 41.15
N ASP A 162 -8.32 11.04 42.46
CA ASP A 162 -7.30 11.28 43.49
C ASP A 162 -6.59 9.98 43.94
N ASP A 163 -7.07 8.81 43.51
CA ASP A 163 -6.44 7.53 43.80
C ASP A 163 -5.24 7.30 42.85
N PRO A 164 -4.02 7.04 43.35
CA PRO A 164 -2.84 6.86 42.49
C PRO A 164 -2.91 5.64 41.55
N GLU A 165 -3.72 4.63 41.88
CA GLU A 165 -3.85 3.39 41.12
C GLU A 165 -5.11 3.42 40.24
N LEU A 166 -6.28 3.71 40.81
CA LEU A 166 -7.56 3.77 40.08
C LEU A 166 -7.70 5.05 39.24
N GLY A 167 -7.15 6.16 39.75
CA GLY A 167 -7.08 7.47 39.10
C GLY A 167 -5.81 7.68 38.29
N ALA A 168 -5.08 6.62 37.93
CA ALA A 168 -3.83 6.73 37.18
C ALA A 168 -3.99 7.54 35.88
N TRP A 169 -5.18 7.53 35.28
CA TRP A 169 -5.55 8.33 34.11
C TRP A 169 -5.49 9.85 34.35
N TYR A 170 -5.63 10.29 35.59
CA TYR A 170 -5.48 11.68 35.98
C TYR A 170 -4.12 11.98 36.62
N VAL A 171 -3.73 11.15 37.59
CA VAL A 171 -2.54 11.37 38.42
C VAL A 171 -1.25 11.24 37.62
N THR A 172 -1.17 10.27 36.69
CA THR A 172 0.05 9.99 35.91
C THR A 172 0.42 11.12 34.94
N PRO A 173 -0.47 11.59 34.03
CA PRO A 173 -0.15 12.70 33.14
C PRO A 173 0.16 13.99 33.91
N LYS A 174 -0.57 14.25 35.02
CA LYS A 174 -0.31 15.39 35.91
C LYS A 174 1.09 15.33 36.52
N THR A 175 1.51 14.17 37.01
CA THR A 175 2.82 14.00 37.66
C THR A 175 3.96 14.07 36.64
N LEU A 176 3.80 13.44 35.48
CA LEU A 176 4.84 13.39 34.44
C LEU A 176 4.87 14.65 33.55
N LYS A 177 3.83 15.47 33.59
CA LYS A 177 3.63 16.67 32.74
C LYS A 177 3.76 16.35 31.25
N LYS A 178 3.33 15.15 30.85
CA LYS A 178 3.41 14.65 29.48
C LYS A 178 2.21 13.78 29.16
N PRO A 179 1.82 13.69 27.88
CA PRO A 179 0.87 12.69 27.43
C PRO A 179 1.30 11.29 27.87
N VAL A 180 0.33 10.46 28.25
CA VAL A 180 0.57 9.07 28.63
C VAL A 180 -0.56 8.17 28.16
N ILE A 181 -0.22 6.89 28.01
CA ILE A 181 -1.19 5.82 27.80
C ILE A 181 -1.27 5.03 29.10
N ILE A 182 -2.48 4.89 29.59
CA ILE A 182 -2.79 4.24 30.86
C ILE A 182 -2.98 2.75 30.63
N GLU A 183 -2.35 1.96 31.49
CA GLU A 183 -2.51 0.51 31.49
C GLU A 183 -3.97 0.11 31.68
N PRO A 184 -4.43 -1.03 31.12
CA PRO A 184 -5.81 -1.44 31.25
C PRO A 184 -6.31 -1.48 32.70
N TYR A 185 -7.42 -0.80 32.98
CA TYR A 185 -8.00 -0.66 34.31
C TYR A 185 -9.52 -0.79 34.26
N PRO A 186 -10.16 -1.34 35.31
CA PRO A 186 -11.61 -1.34 35.42
C PRO A 186 -12.11 0.06 35.78
N TYR A 187 -13.20 0.49 35.15
CA TYR A 187 -13.89 1.74 35.46
C TYR A 187 -15.40 1.54 35.45
N GLU A 188 -16.10 2.03 36.48
CA GLU A 188 -17.55 1.89 36.58
C GLU A 188 -18.27 3.09 35.98
N VAL A 189 -19.14 2.86 35.00
CA VAL A 189 -19.98 3.88 34.38
C VAL A 189 -21.30 3.29 33.89
N GLY A 190 -22.42 3.99 34.09
CA GLY A 190 -23.76 3.52 33.70
C GLY A 190 -24.17 2.22 34.41
N GLY A 191 -23.66 1.98 35.62
CA GLY A 191 -23.88 0.73 36.38
C GLY A 191 -23.18 -0.50 35.80
N ARG A 192 -22.22 -0.33 34.89
CA ARG A 192 -21.39 -1.42 34.34
C ARG A 192 -19.91 -1.13 34.55
N THR A 193 -19.13 -2.17 34.84
CA THR A 193 -17.68 -2.09 34.87
C THR A 193 -17.14 -2.31 33.45
N LEU A 194 -16.54 -1.27 32.87
CA LEU A 194 -15.81 -1.33 31.61
C LEU A 194 -14.32 -1.54 31.89
N LEU A 195 -13.65 -2.35 31.08
CA LEU A 195 -12.20 -2.47 31.12
C LEU A 195 -11.63 -1.52 30.08
N LEU A 196 -10.95 -0.46 30.52
CA LEU A 196 -10.52 0.66 29.68
C LEU A 196 -8.99 0.73 29.61
N THR A 197 -8.47 1.20 28.48
CA THR A 197 -7.13 1.80 28.38
C THR A 197 -7.31 3.20 27.84
N THR A 198 -6.55 4.16 28.37
CA THR A 198 -6.88 5.56 28.18
C THR A 198 -5.67 6.34 27.68
N ILE A 199 -5.88 7.15 26.65
CA ILE A 199 -4.94 8.21 26.27
C ILE A 199 -5.26 9.40 27.17
N ALA A 200 -4.28 9.86 27.94
CA ALA A 200 -4.44 10.97 28.86
C ALA A 200 -3.42 12.06 28.57
N ILE A 201 -3.91 13.27 28.29
CA ILE A 201 -3.11 14.41 27.84
C ILE A 201 -3.29 15.56 28.84
N PRO A 202 -2.21 16.02 29.51
CA PRO A 202 -2.31 17.15 30.42
C PRO A 202 -2.50 18.46 29.63
N ILE A 203 -3.38 19.31 30.14
CA ILE A 203 -3.55 20.70 29.68
C ILE A 203 -2.47 21.53 30.38
N MET A 204 -1.51 22.04 29.63
CA MET A 204 -0.32 22.71 30.16
C MET A 204 -0.36 24.22 29.92
N GLU A 205 -0.15 25.03 30.96
CA GLU A 205 0.16 26.46 30.83
C GLU A 205 1.57 26.71 31.37
N GLY A 206 2.54 26.81 30.46
CA GLY A 206 3.95 26.76 30.83
C GLY A 206 4.30 25.43 31.50
N ASP A 207 4.78 25.48 32.74
CA ASP A 207 5.12 24.30 33.55
C ASP A 207 3.96 23.83 34.46
N GLU A 208 2.83 24.53 34.48
CA GLU A 208 1.68 24.21 35.33
C GLU A 208 0.67 23.30 34.60
N VAL A 209 0.15 22.31 35.31
CA VAL A 209 -0.92 21.43 34.80
C VAL A 209 -2.25 22.01 35.24
N LEU A 210 -3.06 22.44 34.28
CA LEU A 210 -4.39 23.01 34.54
C LEU A 210 -5.49 21.97 34.56
N GLY A 211 -5.25 20.80 33.98
CA GLY A 211 -6.22 19.72 33.87
C GLY A 211 -5.70 18.57 33.01
N VAL A 212 -6.54 17.58 32.77
CA VAL A 212 -6.25 16.45 31.89
C VAL A 212 -7.46 16.19 31.02
N VAL A 213 -7.23 16.02 29.72
CA VAL A 213 -8.22 15.52 28.76
C VAL A 213 -7.90 14.05 28.47
N THR A 214 -8.91 13.21 28.41
CA THR A 214 -8.75 11.81 28.07
C THR A 214 -9.60 11.35 26.90
N SER A 215 -9.16 10.26 26.28
CA SER A 215 -10.00 9.45 25.39
C SER A 215 -9.75 7.97 25.68
N ASP A 216 -10.84 7.26 25.94
CA ASP A 216 -10.83 5.89 26.42
C ASP A 216 -11.08 4.90 25.29
N PHE A 217 -10.38 3.78 25.32
CA PHE A 217 -10.66 2.60 24.51
C PHE A 217 -11.13 1.46 25.40
N GLU A 218 -12.26 0.87 25.04
CA GLU A 218 -12.76 -0.34 25.70
C GLU A 218 -11.98 -1.55 25.20
N LEU A 219 -11.45 -2.35 26.14
CA LEU A 219 -10.65 -3.53 25.81
C LEU A 219 -11.44 -4.56 24.99
N SER A 220 -12.74 -4.69 25.19
CA SER A 220 -13.59 -5.60 24.42
C SER A 220 -13.59 -5.27 22.92
N ARG A 221 -13.59 -3.98 22.58
CA ARG A 221 -13.55 -3.48 21.20
C ARG A 221 -12.17 -3.66 20.57
N LEU A 222 -11.11 -3.35 21.32
CA LEU A 222 -9.74 -3.61 20.89
C LEU A 222 -9.52 -5.12 20.67
N GLN A 223 -10.03 -5.96 21.56
CA GLN A 223 -10.03 -7.41 21.42
C GLN A 223 -10.77 -7.85 20.17
N GLN A 224 -11.97 -7.32 19.91
CA GLN A 224 -12.72 -7.64 18.70
C GLN A 224 -11.90 -7.29 17.44
N ARG A 225 -11.25 -6.12 17.43
CA ARG A 225 -10.38 -5.68 16.34
C ARG A 225 -9.18 -6.60 16.13
N VAL A 226 -8.47 -6.95 17.19
CA VAL A 226 -7.33 -7.87 17.16
C VAL A 226 -7.75 -9.27 16.70
N SER A 227 -8.93 -9.75 17.13
CA SER A 227 -9.44 -11.09 16.77
C SER A 227 -9.78 -11.25 15.27
N GLN A 228 -10.08 -10.14 14.59
CA GLN A 228 -10.33 -10.09 13.14
C GLN A 228 -9.05 -10.22 12.33
N LEU A 229 -7.88 -9.95 12.91
CA LEU A 229 -6.61 -10.13 12.24
C LEU A 229 -6.38 -11.64 12.05
N LYS A 230 -6.40 -12.08 10.78
CA LYS A 230 -6.04 -13.45 10.35
C LYS A 230 -4.79 -13.44 9.47
N PRO A 231 -3.60 -13.20 10.05
CA PRO A 231 -2.33 -13.21 9.35
C PRO A 231 -2.16 -14.47 8.49
N MET A 232 -1.86 -14.28 7.21
CA MET A 232 -1.69 -15.38 6.24
C MET A 232 -2.86 -16.38 6.18
N GLY A 233 -4.08 -15.96 6.53
CA GLY A 233 -5.32 -16.75 6.46
C GLY A 233 -5.49 -17.84 7.53
N ALA A 234 -4.45 -18.14 8.32
CA ALA A 234 -4.48 -19.19 9.34
C ALA A 234 -3.82 -18.81 10.68
N GLY A 235 -3.18 -17.63 10.75
CA GLY A 235 -2.61 -17.08 11.98
C GLY A 235 -3.63 -16.32 12.84
N HIS A 236 -3.16 -15.83 13.97
CA HIS A 236 -3.89 -14.92 14.86
C HIS A 236 -2.99 -13.79 15.36
N ALA A 237 -3.60 -12.74 15.90
CA ALA A 237 -2.89 -11.63 16.51
C ALA A 237 -3.11 -11.59 18.03
N GLU A 238 -2.17 -10.95 18.72
CA GLU A 238 -2.20 -10.63 20.14
C GLU A 238 -1.73 -9.18 20.31
N LEU A 239 -2.30 -8.44 21.25
CA LEU A 239 -1.92 -7.06 21.56
C LEU A 239 -1.58 -6.97 23.05
N LEU A 240 -0.37 -6.51 23.35
CA LEU A 240 0.10 -6.26 24.71
C LEU A 240 0.25 -4.76 24.94
N SER A 241 -0.15 -4.31 26.12
CA SER A 241 0.10 -2.96 26.60
C SER A 241 1.59 -2.72 26.87
N PRO A 242 2.02 -1.45 27.01
CA PRO A 242 3.41 -1.12 27.34
C PRO A 242 3.98 -1.82 28.58
N MET A 243 3.14 -2.17 29.57
CA MET A 243 3.57 -2.89 30.78
C MET A 243 3.22 -4.38 30.80
N GLY A 244 2.79 -4.95 29.67
CA GLY A 244 2.58 -6.39 29.50
C GLY A 244 1.20 -6.90 29.89
N THR A 245 0.22 -6.02 30.00
CA THR A 245 -1.19 -6.38 30.14
C THR A 245 -1.74 -6.83 28.78
N VAL A 246 -2.44 -7.95 28.74
CA VAL A 246 -3.02 -8.47 27.50
C VAL A 246 -4.26 -7.65 27.16
N VAL A 247 -4.20 -6.91 26.05
CA VAL A 247 -5.28 -6.05 25.56
C VAL A 247 -6.13 -6.79 24.55
N GLY A 248 -5.50 -7.62 23.72
CA GLY A 248 -6.16 -8.50 22.76
C GLY A 248 -5.44 -9.83 22.63
N SER A 249 -6.15 -10.95 22.55
CA SER A 249 -5.59 -12.31 22.45
C SER A 249 -6.65 -13.27 21.90
N PRO A 250 -6.28 -14.35 21.20
CA PRO A 250 -7.24 -15.41 20.87
C PRO A 250 -7.86 -16.06 22.11
N ASP A 251 -7.16 -16.06 23.25
CA ASP A 251 -7.70 -16.52 24.52
C ASP A 251 -8.38 -15.36 25.26
N ALA A 252 -9.71 -15.32 25.19
CA ALA A 252 -10.51 -14.31 25.87
C ALA A 252 -10.32 -14.32 27.40
N GLY A 253 -9.89 -15.45 27.99
CA GLY A 253 -9.64 -15.57 29.42
C GLY A 253 -8.37 -14.86 29.88
N GLU A 254 -7.49 -14.45 28.97
CA GLU A 254 -6.23 -13.76 29.27
C GLU A 254 -6.35 -12.23 29.22
N ILE A 255 -7.41 -11.70 28.61
CA ILE A 255 -7.64 -10.26 28.48
C ILE A 255 -7.66 -9.58 29.85
N GLY A 256 -6.91 -8.48 29.98
CA GLY A 256 -6.77 -7.73 31.22
C GLY A 256 -5.75 -8.32 32.21
N LYS A 257 -5.19 -9.50 31.97
CA LYS A 257 -4.13 -10.06 32.83
C LYS A 257 -2.76 -9.52 32.45
N LYS A 258 -1.95 -9.24 33.46
CA LYS A 258 -0.56 -8.82 33.30
C LYS A 258 0.36 -10.04 33.19
N ARG A 259 1.20 -10.08 32.16
CA ARG A 259 2.21 -11.13 31.96
C ARG A 259 3.61 -10.62 32.30
N GLU A 260 4.33 -11.37 33.14
CA GLU A 260 5.67 -11.01 33.62
C GLU A 260 6.72 -12.10 33.36
N ASP A 261 6.40 -13.08 32.50
CA ASP A 261 7.33 -14.12 32.10
C ASP A 261 8.52 -13.55 31.29
N ALA A 262 9.59 -14.34 31.19
CA ALA A 262 10.82 -13.90 30.53
C ALA A 262 10.61 -13.52 29.05
N THR A 263 9.68 -14.19 28.35
CA THR A 263 9.38 -13.90 26.94
C THR A 263 8.69 -12.55 26.82
N THR A 264 7.66 -12.31 27.64
CA THR A 264 6.95 -11.03 27.65
C THR A 264 7.88 -9.88 27.96
N LYS A 265 8.78 -10.04 28.95
CA LYS A 265 9.79 -9.03 29.26
C LYS A 265 10.72 -8.72 28.08
N ALA A 266 11.14 -9.75 27.33
CA ALA A 266 11.97 -9.56 26.14
C ALA A 266 11.21 -8.87 25.00
N ILE A 267 9.92 -9.20 24.80
CA ILE A 267 9.04 -8.54 23.83
C ILE A 267 8.93 -7.05 24.15
N LEU A 268 8.59 -6.71 25.39
CA LEU A 268 8.40 -5.32 25.82
C LEU A 268 9.70 -4.51 25.75
N ALA A 269 10.84 -5.11 26.10
CA ALA A 269 12.14 -4.47 25.96
C ALA A 269 12.47 -4.15 24.49
N ALA A 270 12.20 -5.08 23.58
CA ALA A 270 12.41 -4.87 22.15
C ALA A 270 11.48 -3.79 21.58
N THR A 271 10.18 -3.85 21.88
CA THR A 271 9.21 -2.88 21.35
C THR A 271 9.39 -1.47 21.93
N ALA A 272 9.84 -1.36 23.18
CA ALA A 272 10.24 -0.08 23.78
C ALA A 272 11.40 0.59 23.02
N GLU A 273 12.32 -0.19 22.44
CA GLU A 273 13.43 0.29 21.61
C GLU A 273 13.10 0.41 20.10
N ASP A 274 11.82 0.29 19.72
CA ASP A 274 11.37 0.24 18.31
C ASP A 274 11.84 -0.97 17.50
N LYS A 275 12.24 -2.05 18.17
CA LYS A 275 12.72 -3.25 17.50
C LYS A 275 11.62 -4.30 17.43
N LEU A 276 11.67 -5.09 16.36
CA LEU A 276 10.88 -6.32 16.30
C LEU A 276 11.43 -7.32 17.32
N TYR A 277 10.52 -8.01 17.99
CA TYR A 277 10.84 -9.27 18.65
C TYR A 277 10.44 -10.41 17.74
N THR A 278 11.39 -11.28 17.37
CA THR A 278 11.14 -12.40 16.46
C THR A 278 11.50 -13.71 17.13
N ASP A 279 10.58 -14.67 17.13
CA ASP A 279 10.84 -16.04 17.56
C ASP A 279 10.21 -17.01 16.56
N PHE A 280 11.07 -17.53 15.68
CA PHE A 280 10.71 -18.50 14.65
C PHE A 280 10.87 -19.96 15.12
N SER A 281 11.13 -20.18 16.40
CA SER A 281 10.97 -21.51 16.99
C SER A 281 9.48 -21.81 17.17
N ALA A 282 9.06 -23.02 16.82
CA ALA A 282 7.68 -23.43 17.03
C ALA A 282 7.42 -23.56 18.53
N ASP A 283 6.43 -22.85 19.03
CA ASP A 283 5.95 -23.01 20.41
C ASP A 283 5.23 -24.37 20.61
N ALA A 284 4.65 -24.56 21.80
CA ALA A 284 3.91 -25.78 22.13
C ALA A 284 2.73 -26.07 21.18
N ASN A 285 2.21 -25.06 20.50
CA ASN A 285 1.11 -25.14 19.55
C ASN A 285 1.57 -25.15 18.08
N GLY A 286 2.88 -25.19 17.83
CA GLY A 286 3.44 -25.17 16.49
C GLY A 286 3.48 -23.79 15.83
N MET A 287 3.27 -22.72 16.60
CA MET A 287 3.21 -21.34 16.10
C MET A 287 4.59 -20.67 16.20
N VAL A 288 4.88 -19.80 15.24
CA VAL A 288 5.97 -18.83 15.34
C VAL A 288 5.39 -17.44 15.56
N LYS A 289 6.15 -16.56 16.20
CA LYS A 289 5.67 -15.26 16.65
C LYS A 289 6.61 -14.12 16.28
N VAL A 290 6.02 -13.01 15.84
CA VAL A 290 6.72 -11.73 15.63
C VAL A 290 5.91 -10.63 16.30
N TYR A 291 6.53 -9.85 17.18
CA TYR A 291 5.91 -8.67 17.79
C TYR A 291 6.50 -7.41 17.21
N ALA A 292 5.62 -6.53 16.72
CA ALA A 292 5.98 -5.22 16.21
C ALA A 292 5.57 -4.10 17.18
N PRO A 293 6.37 -3.04 17.30
CA PRO A 293 6.00 -1.88 18.10
C PRO A 293 4.85 -1.12 17.44
N LEU A 294 3.79 -0.88 18.20
CA LEU A 294 2.66 -0.05 17.81
C LEU A 294 2.78 1.28 18.57
N ARG A 295 3.06 2.34 17.80
CA ARG A 295 3.24 3.71 18.30
C ARG A 295 1.91 4.46 18.28
N VAL A 296 1.62 5.21 19.34
CA VAL A 296 0.41 6.04 19.43
C VAL A 296 0.85 7.43 19.86
N GLY A 297 0.73 8.41 18.96
CA GLY A 297 1.22 9.77 19.19
C GLY A 297 2.73 9.86 19.42
N GLU A 298 3.16 10.95 20.07
CA GLU A 298 4.58 11.23 20.38
C GLU A 298 5.10 10.50 21.65
N ASN A 299 4.33 9.54 22.18
CA ASN A 299 4.65 8.89 23.45
C ASN A 299 5.83 7.91 23.37
N ASN A 300 6.63 7.88 24.45
CA ASN A 300 7.73 6.92 24.61
C ASN A 300 7.27 5.49 24.92
N ARG A 301 5.99 5.26 25.22
CA ARG A 301 5.41 3.95 25.53
C ARG A 301 4.63 3.41 24.33
N ARG A 302 4.80 2.12 24.04
CA ARG A 302 4.31 1.48 22.81
C ARG A 302 3.63 0.17 23.15
N PHE A 303 2.52 -0.10 22.46
CA PHE A 303 1.93 -1.43 22.50
C PHE A 303 2.80 -2.39 21.69
N ALA A 304 2.71 -3.68 21.98
CA ALA A 304 3.33 -4.73 21.18
C ALA A 304 2.24 -5.53 20.48
N LEU A 305 2.15 -5.41 19.15
CA LEU A 305 1.25 -6.23 18.34
C LEU A 305 2.00 -7.50 17.89
N GLY A 306 1.63 -8.63 18.46
CA GLY A 306 2.13 -9.96 18.14
C GLY A 306 1.34 -10.62 17.03
N ILE A 307 2.03 -11.09 16.01
CA ILE A 307 1.49 -11.92 14.94
C ILE A 307 2.00 -13.34 15.12
N HIS A 308 1.07 -14.29 15.21
CA HIS A 308 1.34 -15.72 15.41
C HIS A 308 0.88 -16.50 14.19
N VAL A 309 1.76 -17.27 13.56
CA VAL A 309 1.46 -18.06 12.35
C VAL A 309 1.96 -19.50 12.51
N PRO A 310 1.22 -20.53 12.03
CA PRO A 310 1.69 -21.91 12.10
C PRO A 310 2.98 -22.11 11.31
N ARG A 311 3.98 -22.76 11.91
CA ARG A 311 5.27 -23.03 11.25
C ARG A 311 5.13 -23.89 9.99
N ASP A 312 4.14 -24.78 9.96
CA ASP A 312 3.85 -25.60 8.78
C ASP A 312 3.44 -24.76 7.57
N LEU A 313 2.76 -23.63 7.77
CA LEU A 313 2.37 -22.72 6.69
C LEU A 313 3.61 -22.09 6.03
N LEU A 314 4.63 -21.76 6.82
CA LEU A 314 5.90 -21.19 6.35
C LEU A 314 6.78 -22.23 5.63
N THR A 315 6.55 -23.53 5.86
CA THR A 315 7.35 -24.62 5.29
C THR A 315 6.63 -25.42 4.20
N ALA A 316 5.33 -25.21 3.99
CA ALA A 316 4.51 -25.92 3.02
C ALA A 316 5.06 -25.80 1.59
N GLN A 317 5.52 -24.61 1.19
CA GLN A 317 6.08 -24.36 -0.14
C GLN A 317 7.48 -24.99 -0.32
N ALA A 318 8.23 -25.22 0.77
CA ALA A 318 9.51 -25.93 0.73
C ALA A 318 9.33 -27.45 0.52
N ARG A 319 8.24 -28.03 1.03
CA ARG A 319 7.96 -29.48 0.91
C ARG A 319 7.58 -29.91 -0.51
N SER A 320 6.85 -29.08 -1.27
CA SER A 320 6.42 -29.44 -2.64
C SER A 320 7.58 -29.52 -3.64
N LEU A 321 8.64 -28.73 -3.46
CA LEU A 321 9.86 -28.76 -4.28
C LEU A 321 10.68 -30.05 -4.11
N LEU A 322 10.55 -30.74 -2.97
CA LEU A 322 11.31 -31.95 -2.63
C LEU A 322 10.92 -33.15 -3.50
N GLY A 323 9.63 -33.30 -3.82
CA GLY A 323 9.12 -34.40 -4.64
C GLY A 323 9.57 -34.33 -6.10
N LEU A 324 9.71 -33.12 -6.65
CA LEU A 324 10.08 -32.91 -8.05
C LEU A 324 11.58 -33.14 -8.30
N VAL A 325 12.45 -32.67 -7.39
CA VAL A 325 13.91 -32.84 -7.50
C VAL A 325 14.33 -34.31 -7.37
N ALA A 326 13.68 -35.08 -6.50
CA ALA A 326 13.97 -36.51 -6.32
C ALA A 326 13.61 -37.36 -7.56
N LEU A 327 12.51 -37.02 -8.26
CA LEU A 327 12.05 -37.73 -9.45
C LEU A 327 13.02 -37.53 -10.64
N VAL A 328 13.49 -36.31 -10.86
CA VAL A 328 14.42 -35.98 -11.97
C VAL A 328 15.78 -36.64 -11.76
N GLY A 329 16.28 -36.72 -10.52
CA GLY A 329 17.55 -37.38 -10.19
C GLY A 329 17.55 -38.91 -10.44
N LEU A 330 16.43 -39.59 -10.16
CA LEU A 330 16.27 -41.03 -10.39
C LEU A 330 16.27 -41.40 -11.88
N LEU A 331 15.64 -40.57 -12.73
CA LEU A 331 15.59 -40.80 -14.18
C LEU A 331 16.95 -40.62 -14.85
N ALA A 332 17.78 -39.68 -14.38
CA ALA A 332 19.14 -39.46 -14.92
C ALA A 332 20.13 -40.58 -14.56
N ALA A 333 19.98 -41.24 -13.41
CA ALA A 333 20.85 -42.36 -13.00
C ALA A 333 20.56 -43.65 -13.78
N ALA A 334 19.30 -43.89 -14.18
CA ALA A 334 18.89 -45.09 -14.91
C ALA A 334 19.41 -45.10 -16.36
N SER A 335 19.49 -43.95 -17.02
CA SER A 335 19.96 -43.82 -18.41
C SER A 335 21.48 -44.04 -18.54
N LEU A 336 22.28 -43.63 -17.55
CA LEU A 336 23.73 -43.82 -17.51
C LEU A 336 24.13 -45.31 -17.41
N CYS A 337 23.40 -46.10 -16.61
CA CYS A 337 23.70 -47.52 -16.38
C CYS A 337 23.41 -48.42 -17.61
N ALA A 338 22.45 -48.04 -18.46
CA ALA A 338 22.09 -48.80 -19.65
C ALA A 338 23.15 -48.70 -20.77
N GLY A 339 23.81 -47.53 -20.91
CA GLY A 339 24.85 -47.31 -21.93
C GLY A 339 26.14 -48.10 -21.69
N LEU A 340 26.52 -48.31 -20.43
CA LEU A 340 27.80 -48.94 -20.06
C LEU A 340 27.81 -50.48 -20.24
N TRP A 341 26.64 -51.12 -20.21
CA TRP A 341 26.50 -52.58 -20.37
C TRP A 341 26.67 -53.05 -21.83
N LEU A 342 26.29 -52.22 -22.79
CA LEU A 342 26.34 -52.56 -24.22
C LEU A 342 27.77 -52.58 -24.77
N LEU A 343 28.70 -51.81 -24.18
CA LEU A 343 30.08 -51.68 -24.65
C LEU A 343 31.00 -52.87 -24.25
N LEU A 344 30.72 -53.59 -23.17
CA LEU A 344 31.60 -54.66 -22.65
C LEU A 344 31.43 -56.03 -23.32
N ARG A 345 30.31 -56.28 -24.00
CA ARG A 345 29.96 -57.60 -24.56
C ARG A 345 30.68 -57.94 -25.88
N ALA A 346 31.15 -56.95 -26.61
CA ALA A 346 31.63 -57.12 -27.99
C ALA A 346 33.14 -57.42 -28.12
N MET A 347 33.98 -57.06 -27.13
CA MET A 347 35.43 -56.93 -27.36
C MET A 347 36.33 -58.06 -26.81
N VAL A 348 35.86 -59.07 -26.06
CA VAL A 348 36.80 -59.96 -25.31
C VAL A 348 36.66 -61.49 -25.50
N LEU A 349 35.50 -62.07 -25.87
CA LEU A 349 35.27 -63.53 -25.67
C LEU A 349 35.32 -64.48 -26.89
N ARG A 350 35.96 -64.15 -28.03
CA ARG A 350 35.85 -65.00 -29.25
C ARG A 350 37.08 -65.61 -29.97
N PRO A 351 38.35 -65.17 -29.88
CA PRO A 351 39.38 -65.74 -30.75
C PRO A 351 40.50 -66.54 -30.04
N LEU A 352 40.18 -67.67 -29.37
CA LEU A 352 41.20 -68.53 -28.73
C LEU A 352 41.04 -70.05 -29.03
N ALA A 353 40.33 -70.45 -30.09
CA ALA A 353 39.96 -71.84 -30.36
C ALA A 353 40.74 -72.54 -31.51
N ASP A 354 41.64 -71.86 -32.24
CA ASP A 354 42.15 -72.38 -33.53
C ASP A 354 43.58 -72.97 -33.55
N ALA A 355 44.30 -73.08 -32.42
CA ALA A 355 45.73 -73.44 -32.41
C ALA A 355 46.09 -74.94 -32.21
N VAL A 356 45.13 -75.89 -32.18
CA VAL A 356 45.38 -77.33 -31.88
C VAL A 356 45.40 -78.24 -33.13
N ARG A 357 45.14 -77.73 -34.35
CA ARG A 357 44.88 -78.57 -35.53
C ARG A 357 46.09 -78.86 -36.45
N VAL A 358 47.28 -78.30 -36.20
CA VAL A 358 48.38 -78.27 -37.21
C VAL A 358 49.59 -79.21 -36.93
N SER A 359 49.67 -79.95 -35.81
CA SER A 359 50.66 -81.05 -35.66
C SER A 359 50.37 -82.30 -36.53
N GLY A 360 49.28 -82.29 -37.30
CA GLY A 360 48.76 -83.42 -38.07
C GLY A 360 49.51 -83.72 -39.37
N ASP A 361 49.93 -82.73 -40.15
CA ASP A 361 50.19 -82.97 -41.59
C ASP A 361 51.68 -82.87 -42.00
N VAL A 362 52.60 -82.60 -41.07
CA VAL A 362 54.06 -82.64 -41.34
C VAL A 362 54.62 -84.08 -41.35
N ALA A 363 53.83 -85.07 -40.94
CA ALA A 363 54.09 -86.47 -41.29
C ALA A 363 53.81 -86.77 -42.79
N GLN A 364 53.28 -85.82 -43.57
CA GLN A 364 52.73 -86.11 -44.92
C GLN A 364 53.27 -85.31 -46.13
N GLY A 365 54.17 -84.36 -45.91
CA GLY A 365 55.29 -84.12 -46.85
C GLY A 365 56.47 -85.07 -46.63
N ARG A 366 56.41 -85.86 -45.55
CA ARG A 366 56.88 -87.23 -45.65
C ARG A 366 55.81 -87.98 -46.44
N LEU A 367 56.08 -88.70 -47.51
CA LEU A 367 56.79 -89.96 -47.35
C LEU A 367 56.26 -90.69 -46.09
N ASP A 368 54.93 -90.84 -46.13
CA ASP A 368 53.92 -90.90 -45.07
C ASP A 368 54.31 -91.77 -43.89
N THR A 369 54.03 -91.35 -42.66
CA THR A 369 53.90 -92.36 -41.61
C THR A 369 53.10 -91.98 -40.37
N VAL A 370 52.22 -92.91 -40.01
CA VAL A 370 51.54 -93.12 -38.73
C VAL A 370 52.54 -93.28 -37.57
N ILE A 371 52.27 -92.55 -36.47
CA ILE A 371 52.15 -92.92 -35.02
C ILE A 371 53.03 -94.13 -34.58
N PRO A 372 53.76 -94.14 -33.41
CA PRO A 372 53.13 -93.91 -32.11
C PRO A 372 53.96 -93.51 -30.86
N GLN A 373 53.15 -93.13 -29.87
CA GLN A 373 53.26 -93.24 -28.41
C GLN A 373 54.54 -92.83 -27.67
N ARG A 374 54.38 -91.68 -27.00
CA ARG A 374 54.37 -91.54 -25.54
C ARG A 374 55.15 -92.61 -24.75
N ARG A 375 56.10 -92.07 -23.99
CA ARG A 375 56.60 -92.54 -22.69
C ARG A 375 57.68 -93.62 -22.77
N ASN A 376 58.91 -93.18 -22.55
CA ASN A 376 60.00 -93.83 -21.81
C ASN A 376 60.03 -95.38 -21.72
N ASP A 377 60.07 -96.11 -22.84
CA ASP A 377 60.33 -97.56 -22.93
C ASP A 377 61.08 -97.98 -24.23
N GLU A 378 61.18 -99.29 -24.51
CA GLU A 378 61.91 -99.91 -25.63
C GLU A 378 61.49 -99.44 -27.06
N LEU A 379 60.37 -98.72 -27.25
CA LEU A 379 60.01 -98.04 -28.51
C LEU A 379 60.94 -96.84 -28.80
N GLY A 380 61.55 -96.31 -27.75
CA GLY A 380 62.66 -95.39 -27.81
C GLY A 380 64.00 -96.05 -28.19
N GLN A 381 64.16 -97.38 -28.20
CA GLN A 381 65.43 -98.03 -28.61
C GLN A 381 65.47 -98.47 -30.09
N LEU A 382 64.33 -98.58 -30.77
CA LEU A 382 64.19 -98.80 -32.23
C LEU A 382 64.22 -97.50 -33.08
N LEU A 383 64.44 -96.38 -32.41
CA LEU A 383 65.37 -95.36 -32.82
C LEU A 383 66.54 -95.95 -33.65
N ARG A 384 67.36 -95.02 -34.08
CA ARG A 384 68.78 -95.26 -34.26
C ARG A 384 69.10 -95.88 -35.63
N ALA A 385 68.59 -97.04 -36.02
CA ALA A 385 69.09 -97.72 -37.22
C ALA A 385 68.58 -97.12 -38.56
N GLN A 386 67.29 -96.85 -38.73
CA GLN A 386 66.74 -96.21 -39.96
C GLN A 386 66.99 -94.68 -40.04
N SER A 387 67.55 -94.11 -38.97
CA SER A 387 67.83 -92.70 -38.81
C SER A 387 69.11 -92.27 -39.54
N ASN A 388 70.14 -93.12 -39.61
CA ASN A 388 71.51 -92.64 -39.89
C ASN A 388 71.86 -92.45 -41.38
N MET A 389 71.36 -93.29 -42.29
CA MET A 389 71.65 -93.17 -43.74
C MET A 389 70.70 -92.18 -44.46
N ARG A 390 69.46 -92.03 -43.95
CA ARG A 390 68.52 -90.96 -44.34
C ARG A 390 69.02 -89.57 -43.90
N ALA A 391 69.77 -89.51 -42.80
CA ALA A 391 70.18 -88.28 -42.13
C ALA A 391 71.40 -87.56 -42.74
N GLN A 392 72.05 -88.01 -43.82
CA GLN A 392 73.14 -87.21 -44.42
C GLN A 392 72.69 -86.47 -45.70
N ILE A 393 72.10 -87.17 -46.68
CA ILE A 393 71.61 -86.53 -47.92
C ILE A 393 70.30 -85.75 -47.70
N ARG A 394 69.39 -86.22 -46.84
CA ARG A 394 68.23 -85.41 -46.41
C ARG A 394 68.67 -84.27 -45.50
N ALA A 395 69.71 -84.40 -44.69
CA ALA A 395 70.04 -83.31 -43.76
C ALA A 395 70.56 -82.05 -44.44
N VAL A 396 71.27 -82.11 -45.58
CA VAL A 396 71.67 -80.86 -46.27
C VAL A 396 70.48 -80.23 -47.03
N ILE A 397 69.70 -81.02 -47.77
CA ILE A 397 68.53 -80.52 -48.53
C ILE A 397 67.36 -80.13 -47.61
N GLN A 398 67.09 -80.91 -46.55
CA GLN A 398 66.09 -80.58 -45.53
C GLN A 398 66.56 -79.44 -44.65
N ALA A 399 67.85 -79.26 -44.37
CA ALA A 399 68.30 -78.06 -43.67
C ALA A 399 68.12 -76.79 -44.51
N GLN A 400 68.44 -76.82 -45.81
CA GLN A 400 68.17 -75.69 -46.71
C GLN A 400 66.67 -75.46 -46.93
N ASN A 401 65.87 -76.51 -47.15
CA ASN A 401 64.41 -76.38 -47.27
C ASN A 401 63.75 -76.02 -45.94
N GLU A 402 64.22 -76.48 -44.79
CA GLU A 402 63.71 -76.08 -43.48
C GLU A 402 64.05 -74.62 -43.18
N MET A 403 65.23 -74.14 -43.59
CA MET A 403 65.51 -72.71 -43.56
C MET A 403 64.59 -71.93 -44.48
N ALA A 404 64.41 -72.36 -45.73
CA ALA A 404 63.52 -71.69 -46.69
C ALA A 404 62.06 -71.71 -46.22
N THR A 405 61.51 -72.86 -45.80
CA THR A 405 60.15 -73.01 -45.26
C THR A 405 59.97 -72.23 -43.97
N ARG A 406 60.91 -72.28 -43.02
CA ARG A 406 60.81 -71.43 -41.81
C ARG A 406 60.87 -69.95 -42.16
N HIS A 407 61.57 -69.53 -43.20
CA HIS A 407 61.59 -68.13 -43.63
C HIS A 407 60.30 -67.73 -44.36
N ASP A 408 59.76 -68.57 -45.23
CA ASP A 408 58.46 -68.38 -45.90
C ASP A 408 57.28 -68.41 -44.90
N GLU A 409 57.38 -69.22 -43.83
CA GLU A 409 56.43 -69.25 -42.71
C GLU A 409 56.64 -68.10 -41.70
N GLY A 410 57.60 -67.20 -41.94
CA GLY A 410 57.84 -65.99 -41.14
C GLY A 410 58.82 -66.14 -39.97
N SER A 411 59.36 -67.33 -39.72
CA SER A 411 60.46 -67.61 -38.77
C SER A 411 61.85 -67.31 -39.36
N ILE A 412 62.04 -66.08 -39.84
CA ILE A 412 63.25 -65.58 -40.50
C ILE A 412 64.54 -65.65 -39.63
N GLY A 413 64.43 -65.85 -38.32
CA GLY A 413 65.57 -65.99 -37.41
C GLY A 413 66.33 -67.32 -37.51
N TYR A 414 65.78 -68.34 -38.18
CA TYR A 414 66.36 -69.68 -38.21
C TYR A 414 67.67 -69.75 -39.01
N ARG A 415 68.64 -70.51 -38.49
CA ARG A 415 69.94 -70.82 -39.12
C ARG A 415 70.17 -72.34 -39.05
N ILE A 416 70.83 -72.90 -40.05
CA ILE A 416 71.21 -74.31 -40.11
C ILE A 416 72.40 -74.56 -39.16
N ASP A 417 72.42 -75.65 -38.40
CA ASP A 417 73.60 -76.00 -37.59
C ASP A 417 74.73 -76.57 -38.47
N ALA A 418 75.85 -75.85 -38.58
CA ALA A 418 76.99 -76.22 -39.42
C ALA A 418 77.86 -77.35 -38.85
N SER A 419 77.79 -77.63 -37.55
CA SER A 419 78.66 -78.61 -36.88
C SER A 419 78.29 -80.07 -37.19
N GLY A 420 77.09 -80.31 -37.73
CA GLY A 420 76.56 -81.62 -38.08
C GLY A 420 76.99 -82.17 -39.45
N PHE A 421 77.80 -81.44 -40.23
CA PHE A 421 78.13 -81.77 -41.62
C PHE A 421 79.65 -81.75 -41.83
N ALA A 422 80.20 -82.88 -42.30
CA ALA A 422 81.65 -83.04 -42.54
C ALA A 422 82.00 -82.98 -44.04
N GLY A 423 83.20 -82.51 -44.36
CA GLY A 423 83.65 -82.34 -45.76
C GLY A 423 82.92 -81.22 -46.49
N ASP A 424 82.76 -81.34 -47.81
CA ASP A 424 82.22 -80.27 -48.67
C ASP A 424 80.78 -79.85 -48.33
N TYR A 425 79.98 -80.68 -47.65
CA TYR A 425 78.62 -80.36 -47.20
C TYR A 425 78.59 -79.31 -46.06
N GLY A 426 79.59 -79.29 -45.18
CA GLY A 426 79.67 -78.33 -44.07
C GLY A 426 79.99 -76.90 -44.52
N ARG A 427 80.79 -76.74 -45.58
CA ARG A 427 81.14 -75.43 -46.15
C ARG A 427 79.91 -74.73 -46.76
N MET A 428 79.06 -75.48 -47.47
CA MET A 428 77.84 -74.95 -48.11
C MET A 428 76.81 -74.40 -47.10
N VAL A 429 76.67 -75.07 -45.95
CA VAL A 429 75.78 -74.65 -44.86
C VAL A 429 76.24 -73.35 -44.20
N GLN A 430 77.55 -73.19 -43.96
CA GLN A 430 78.11 -71.98 -43.35
C GLN A 430 77.91 -70.74 -44.22
N GLU A 431 78.16 -70.85 -45.53
CA GLU A 431 77.96 -69.75 -46.48
C GLU A 431 76.48 -69.35 -46.61
N THR A 432 75.57 -70.33 -46.61
CA THR A 432 74.11 -70.08 -46.65
C THR A 432 73.64 -69.32 -45.38
N ASN A 433 74.11 -69.73 -44.20
CA ASN A 433 73.76 -69.07 -42.94
C ASN A 433 74.23 -67.63 -42.84
N ALA A 434 75.44 -67.33 -43.33
CA ALA A 434 76.00 -66.00 -43.29
C ALA A 434 75.18 -65.02 -44.16
N LEU A 435 74.79 -65.46 -45.35
CA LEU A 435 73.96 -64.66 -46.26
C LEU A 435 72.59 -64.34 -45.63
N VAL A 436 71.90 -65.35 -45.13
CA VAL A 436 70.59 -65.20 -44.47
C VAL A 436 70.67 -64.37 -43.18
N GLY A 437 71.77 -64.53 -42.42
CA GLY A 437 72.19 -63.66 -41.33
C GLY A 437 72.01 -62.17 -41.60
N SER A 438 72.65 -61.72 -42.68
CA SER A 438 72.71 -60.31 -43.08
C SER A 438 71.35 -59.74 -43.51
N HIS A 439 70.46 -60.52 -44.12
CA HIS A 439 69.15 -60.03 -44.57
C HIS A 439 68.15 -59.84 -43.42
N VAL A 440 68.16 -60.77 -42.46
CA VAL A 440 67.21 -60.78 -41.33
C VAL A 440 67.45 -59.62 -40.37
N GLN A 441 68.71 -59.25 -40.15
CA GLN A 441 69.07 -58.11 -39.30
C GLN A 441 68.48 -56.80 -39.83
N VAL A 442 68.51 -56.60 -41.15
CA VAL A 442 67.93 -55.41 -41.80
C VAL A 442 66.41 -55.37 -41.64
N GLN A 443 65.72 -56.52 -41.77
CA GLN A 443 64.25 -56.59 -41.61
C GLN A 443 63.82 -56.30 -40.16
N GLN A 444 64.53 -56.81 -39.16
CA GLN A 444 64.23 -56.53 -37.75
C GLN A 444 64.38 -55.05 -37.41
N ARG A 445 65.43 -54.40 -37.94
CA ARG A 445 65.65 -52.95 -37.76
C ARG A 445 64.53 -52.12 -38.38
N LEU A 446 64.08 -52.45 -39.59
CA LEU A 446 62.95 -51.78 -40.23
C LEU A 446 61.66 -51.87 -39.39
N ILE A 447 61.34 -53.06 -38.86
CA ILE A 447 60.17 -53.26 -38.00
C ILE A 447 60.26 -52.42 -36.73
N GLU A 448 61.44 -52.32 -36.12
CA GLU A 448 61.68 -51.49 -34.94
C GLU A 448 61.39 -50.01 -35.23
N VAL A 449 61.99 -49.43 -36.27
CA VAL A 449 61.77 -48.01 -36.62
C VAL A 449 60.31 -47.75 -37.01
N MET A 450 59.67 -48.64 -37.76
CA MET A 450 58.25 -48.50 -38.11
C MET A 450 57.31 -48.52 -36.90
N LYS A 451 57.64 -49.27 -35.84
CA LYS A 451 56.86 -49.24 -34.59
C LYS A 451 56.91 -47.88 -33.90
N HIS A 452 58.07 -47.21 -33.92
CA HIS A 452 58.20 -45.84 -33.41
C HIS A 452 57.36 -44.87 -34.24
N TYR A 453 57.44 -44.95 -35.58
CA TYR A 453 56.65 -44.06 -36.44
C TYR A 453 55.14 -44.27 -36.28
N ALA A 454 54.67 -45.51 -36.11
CA ALA A 454 53.25 -45.84 -35.95
C ALA A 454 52.61 -45.23 -34.69
N VAL A 455 53.39 -44.96 -33.64
CA VAL A 455 52.92 -44.27 -32.43
C VAL A 455 53.22 -42.76 -32.45
N GLY A 456 53.76 -42.24 -33.55
CA GLY A 456 54.08 -40.83 -33.74
C GLY A 456 55.46 -40.39 -33.23
N ASP A 457 56.31 -41.33 -32.80
CA ASP A 457 57.71 -41.05 -32.44
C ASP A 457 58.60 -41.10 -33.67
N LEU A 458 58.83 -39.95 -34.29
CA LEU A 458 59.66 -39.80 -35.49
C LEU A 458 61.12 -39.48 -35.16
N SER A 459 61.56 -39.64 -33.90
CA SER A 459 62.93 -39.28 -33.49
C SER A 459 64.00 -40.29 -33.94
N VAL A 460 63.61 -41.54 -34.18
CA VAL A 460 64.51 -42.64 -34.56
C VAL A 460 64.76 -42.66 -36.06
N ASP A 461 66.03 -42.75 -36.51
CA ASP A 461 66.40 -42.86 -37.93
C ASP A 461 66.70 -44.30 -38.34
N MET A 462 66.47 -44.62 -39.62
CA MET A 462 66.89 -45.89 -40.22
C MET A 462 68.39 -45.88 -40.54
N ASP A 463 69.06 -46.99 -40.24
CA ASP A 463 70.48 -47.16 -40.53
C ASP A 463 70.77 -47.01 -42.03
N ARG A 464 71.95 -46.49 -42.40
CA ARG A 464 72.37 -46.26 -43.79
C ARG A 464 72.90 -47.55 -44.41
N LEU A 465 72.12 -48.19 -45.28
CA LEU A 465 72.46 -49.49 -45.88
C LEU A 465 73.19 -49.35 -47.23
N PRO A 466 74.20 -50.18 -47.55
CA PRO A 466 74.95 -50.10 -48.80
C PRO A 466 74.29 -50.87 -49.96
N GLY A 467 74.65 -50.51 -51.20
CA GLY A 467 74.20 -51.18 -52.43
C GLY A 467 72.69 -51.08 -52.66
N GLU A 468 72.07 -52.13 -53.21
CA GLU A 468 70.62 -52.16 -53.47
C GLU A 468 69.76 -52.02 -52.20
N LYS A 469 70.31 -52.31 -51.01
CA LYS A 469 69.60 -52.13 -49.73
C LYS A 469 69.40 -50.66 -49.35
N ALA A 470 70.12 -49.70 -49.96
CA ALA A 470 69.96 -48.26 -49.71
C ALA A 470 68.54 -47.75 -50.01
N ALA A 471 67.83 -48.39 -50.93
CA ALA A 471 66.44 -48.07 -51.25
C ALA A 471 65.50 -48.20 -50.04
N ILE A 472 65.79 -49.13 -49.12
CA ILE A 472 65.01 -49.30 -47.88
C ILE A 472 65.18 -48.08 -46.96
N THR A 473 66.42 -47.60 -46.79
CA THR A 473 66.68 -46.40 -45.99
C THR A 473 66.02 -45.16 -46.60
N GLN A 474 66.10 -45.00 -47.92
CA GLN A 474 65.46 -43.89 -48.63
C GLN A 474 63.94 -43.88 -48.44
N ALA A 475 63.27 -45.02 -48.62
CA ALA A 475 61.82 -45.11 -48.43
C ALA A 475 61.38 -44.78 -46.99
N MET A 476 62.18 -45.18 -46.00
CA MET A 476 61.93 -44.86 -44.59
C MET A 476 62.11 -43.36 -44.28
N ASP A 477 63.11 -42.71 -44.87
CA ASP A 477 63.32 -41.27 -44.74
C ASP A 477 62.18 -40.47 -45.38
N GLU A 478 61.75 -40.86 -46.58
CA GLU A 478 60.62 -40.24 -47.28
C GLU A 478 59.31 -40.38 -46.49
N THR A 479 59.10 -41.55 -45.87
CA THR A 479 57.95 -41.79 -44.98
C THR A 479 58.00 -40.89 -43.74
N LYS A 480 59.16 -40.80 -43.08
CA LYS A 480 59.36 -39.92 -41.91
C LYS A 480 59.15 -38.44 -42.27
N ALA A 481 59.70 -38.00 -43.40
CA ALA A 481 59.57 -36.62 -43.87
C ALA A 481 58.09 -36.27 -44.10
N SER A 482 57.34 -37.17 -44.75
CA SER A 482 55.91 -37.00 -45.02
C SER A 482 55.10 -36.92 -43.72
N LEU A 483 55.31 -37.86 -42.78
CA LEU A 483 54.63 -37.86 -41.47
C LEU A 483 54.99 -36.64 -40.61
N SER A 484 56.25 -36.18 -40.67
CA SER A 484 56.69 -34.99 -39.95
C SER A 484 56.07 -33.71 -40.52
N ALA A 485 55.99 -33.61 -41.85
CA ALA A 485 55.44 -32.46 -42.54
C ALA A 485 53.96 -32.25 -42.20
N ILE A 486 53.15 -33.30 -42.25
CA ILE A 486 51.71 -33.20 -41.94
C ILE A 486 51.47 -32.88 -40.45
N ASN A 487 52.25 -33.49 -39.54
CA ASN A 487 52.15 -33.22 -38.10
C ASN A 487 52.50 -31.75 -37.78
N ALA A 488 53.54 -31.20 -38.44
CA ALA A 488 53.88 -29.79 -38.31
C ALA A 488 52.76 -28.87 -38.81
N GLU A 489 52.12 -29.20 -39.93
CA GLU A 489 51.04 -28.40 -40.51
C GLU A 489 49.79 -28.40 -39.62
N ILE A 490 49.37 -29.56 -39.11
CA ILE A 490 48.25 -29.68 -38.17
C ILE A 490 48.53 -28.87 -36.91
N LYS A 491 49.73 -28.97 -36.33
CA LYS A 491 50.12 -28.20 -35.14
C LYS A 491 50.06 -26.69 -35.38
N ARG A 492 50.47 -26.23 -36.57
CA ARG A 492 50.44 -24.81 -36.94
C ARG A 492 49.00 -24.28 -36.97
N LEU A 493 48.10 -24.95 -37.67
CA LEU A 493 46.69 -24.56 -37.76
C LEU A 493 45.98 -24.66 -36.40
N ALA A 494 46.22 -25.74 -35.64
CA ALA A 494 45.65 -25.89 -34.31
C ALA A 494 46.12 -24.81 -33.34
N SER A 495 47.39 -24.39 -33.41
CA SER A 495 47.92 -23.31 -32.57
C SER A 495 47.32 -21.96 -32.95
N ALA A 496 47.12 -21.68 -34.24
CA ALA A 496 46.45 -20.46 -34.70
C ALA A 496 44.99 -20.40 -34.23
N ALA A 497 44.23 -21.49 -34.39
CA ALA A 497 42.86 -21.61 -33.88
C ALA A 497 42.79 -21.43 -32.36
N ALA A 498 43.73 -22.02 -31.61
CA ALA A 498 43.81 -21.85 -30.15
C ALA A 498 44.14 -20.40 -29.73
N ALA A 499 44.84 -19.64 -30.58
CA ALA A 499 45.08 -18.22 -30.40
C ALA A 499 43.94 -17.33 -30.92
N GLY A 500 42.88 -17.92 -31.51
CA GLY A 500 41.74 -17.21 -32.08
C GLY A 500 41.94 -16.69 -33.50
N ASP A 501 43.04 -17.03 -34.17
CA ASP A 501 43.27 -16.72 -35.58
C ASP A 501 42.74 -17.85 -36.46
N PHE A 502 41.49 -17.68 -36.94
CA PHE A 502 40.85 -18.60 -37.87
C PHE A 502 41.06 -18.21 -39.34
N SER A 503 41.80 -17.14 -39.64
CA SER A 503 42.06 -16.68 -41.01
C SER A 503 43.15 -17.48 -41.72
N LEU A 504 44.00 -18.17 -40.94
CA LEU A 504 45.12 -18.97 -41.43
C LEU A 504 44.65 -20.20 -42.23
N ARG A 505 45.32 -20.52 -43.33
CA ARG A 505 45.10 -21.73 -44.14
C ARG A 505 46.36 -22.56 -44.29
N GLY A 506 46.21 -23.87 -44.30
CA GLY A 506 47.24 -24.84 -44.61
C GLY A 506 47.46 -24.99 -46.10
N ASP A 507 48.69 -25.32 -46.47
CA ASP A 507 49.09 -25.53 -47.86
C ASP A 507 48.71 -26.95 -48.30
N GLU A 508 47.56 -27.08 -48.97
CA GLU A 508 46.99 -28.35 -49.42
C GLU A 508 47.84 -29.02 -50.51
N ASP A 509 48.36 -28.23 -51.45
CA ASP A 509 49.11 -28.69 -52.63
C ASP A 509 50.43 -29.38 -52.26
N ARG A 510 50.95 -29.10 -51.07
CA ARG A 510 52.15 -29.75 -50.51
C ARG A 510 51.94 -31.22 -50.16
N PHE A 511 50.70 -31.67 -50.02
CA PHE A 511 50.36 -33.02 -49.60
C PHE A 511 49.61 -33.77 -50.70
N GLN A 512 49.64 -35.11 -50.65
CA GLN A 512 48.95 -35.97 -51.62
C GLN A 512 47.98 -36.91 -50.90
N HIS A 513 46.95 -37.36 -51.62
CA HIS A 513 45.95 -38.32 -51.15
C HIS A 513 45.32 -37.92 -49.80
N ASP A 514 45.35 -38.79 -48.79
CA ASP A 514 44.65 -38.58 -47.51
C ASP A 514 45.21 -37.39 -46.71
N PHE A 515 46.50 -37.07 -46.83
CA PHE A 515 47.08 -35.90 -46.15
C PHE A 515 46.57 -34.59 -46.77
N HIS A 516 46.37 -34.54 -48.09
CA HIS A 516 45.71 -33.40 -48.74
C HIS A 516 44.27 -33.25 -48.23
N ALA A 517 43.49 -34.33 -48.23
CA ALA A 517 42.11 -34.30 -47.74
C ALA A 517 42.01 -33.85 -46.28
N MET A 518 42.98 -34.21 -45.45
CA MET A 518 43.06 -33.77 -44.06
C MET A 518 43.30 -32.26 -43.92
N VAL A 519 44.25 -31.70 -44.68
CA VAL A 519 44.52 -30.24 -44.67
C VAL A 519 43.34 -29.47 -45.24
N ALA A 520 42.73 -29.95 -46.33
CA ALA A 520 41.52 -29.36 -46.91
C ALA A 520 40.35 -29.33 -45.90
N GLY A 521 40.13 -30.42 -45.17
CA GLY A 521 39.12 -30.48 -44.12
C GLY A 521 39.39 -29.50 -42.97
N LEU A 522 40.66 -29.33 -42.57
CA LEU A 522 41.05 -28.33 -41.57
C LEU A 522 40.82 -26.91 -42.07
N ASN A 523 41.15 -26.62 -43.35
CA ASN A 523 40.90 -25.33 -43.96
C ASN A 523 39.41 -24.97 -44.00
N GLN A 524 38.55 -25.93 -44.36
CA GLN A 524 37.10 -25.72 -44.37
C GLN A 524 36.55 -25.43 -42.96
N LEU A 525 37.06 -26.11 -41.94
CA LEU A 525 36.70 -25.85 -40.54
C LEU A 525 37.10 -24.44 -40.12
N MET A 526 38.33 -24.04 -40.46
CA MET A 526 38.86 -22.71 -40.17
C MET A 526 38.03 -21.62 -40.85
N GLU A 527 37.70 -21.78 -42.13
CA GLU A 527 36.88 -20.84 -42.91
C GLU A 527 35.46 -20.67 -42.36
N THR A 528 34.79 -21.78 -42.07
CA THR A 528 33.44 -21.75 -41.50
C THR A 528 33.44 -21.03 -40.14
N THR A 529 34.46 -21.28 -39.32
CA THR A 529 34.56 -20.66 -37.99
C THR A 529 34.87 -19.17 -38.08
N ASP A 530 35.79 -18.76 -38.96
CA ASP A 530 36.18 -17.36 -39.19
C ASP A 530 34.98 -16.53 -39.66
N GLY A 531 34.27 -16.98 -40.70
CA GLY A 531 33.12 -16.26 -41.24
C GLY A 531 31.99 -16.09 -40.22
N ASN A 532 31.68 -17.14 -39.45
CA ASN A 532 30.61 -17.10 -38.46
C ASN A 532 30.95 -16.17 -37.28
N LEU A 533 32.18 -16.21 -36.76
CA LEU A 533 32.63 -15.32 -35.69
C LEU A 533 32.71 -13.86 -36.17
N ALA A 534 33.12 -13.62 -37.41
CA ALA A 534 33.13 -12.28 -38.00
C ALA A 534 31.73 -11.66 -38.07
N GLN A 535 30.69 -12.43 -38.42
CA GLN A 535 29.31 -11.94 -38.44
C GLN A 535 28.81 -11.53 -37.04
N VAL A 536 29.12 -12.33 -36.01
CA VAL A 536 28.74 -12.03 -34.63
C VAL A 536 29.43 -10.75 -34.16
N SER A 537 30.74 -10.62 -34.45
CA SER A 537 31.52 -9.43 -34.14
C SER A 537 30.93 -8.17 -34.79
N SER A 538 30.58 -8.25 -36.08
CA SER A 538 29.94 -7.15 -36.82
C SER A 538 28.59 -6.75 -36.20
N LEU A 539 27.76 -7.73 -35.80
CA LEU A 539 26.48 -7.45 -35.13
C LEU A 539 26.69 -6.76 -33.78
N LEU A 540 27.62 -7.24 -32.95
CA LEU A 540 27.94 -6.61 -31.67
C LEU A 540 28.48 -5.18 -31.84
N GLN A 541 29.29 -4.93 -32.87
CA GLN A 541 29.74 -3.58 -33.24
C GLN A 541 28.60 -2.67 -33.72
N ALA A 542 27.59 -3.21 -34.40
CA ALA A 542 26.40 -2.47 -34.77
C ALA A 542 25.60 -2.06 -33.51
N ILE A 543 25.33 -3.02 -32.62
CA ILE A 543 24.63 -2.77 -31.34
C ILE A 543 25.37 -1.73 -30.49
N ALA A 544 26.70 -1.82 -30.39
CA ALA A 544 27.52 -0.88 -29.63
C ALA A 544 27.48 0.56 -30.18
N ARG A 545 27.22 0.71 -31.48
CA ARG A 545 27.00 2.02 -32.13
C ARG A 545 25.54 2.46 -32.13
N GLY A 546 24.67 1.72 -31.44
CA GLY A 546 23.23 1.99 -31.37
C GLY A 546 22.43 1.50 -32.58
N ASP A 547 23.03 0.78 -33.53
CA ASP A 547 22.30 0.24 -34.69
C ASP A 547 21.64 -1.09 -34.33
N LEU A 548 20.34 -1.02 -34.01
CA LEU A 548 19.49 -2.17 -33.71
C LEU A 548 18.76 -2.69 -34.96
N THR A 549 19.11 -2.21 -36.15
CA THR A 549 18.57 -2.71 -37.44
C THR A 549 19.37 -3.89 -37.99
N ALA A 550 20.64 -4.00 -37.60
CA ALA A 550 21.54 -5.06 -38.03
C ALA A 550 21.04 -6.45 -37.55
N ARG A 551 21.22 -7.46 -38.40
CA ARG A 551 20.89 -8.87 -38.10
C ARG A 551 21.98 -9.75 -38.66
N MET A 552 22.26 -10.87 -38.01
CA MET A 552 23.06 -11.95 -38.59
C MET A 552 22.24 -12.67 -39.66
N GLN A 553 22.79 -12.78 -40.87
CA GLN A 553 22.13 -13.34 -42.05
C GLN A 553 23.06 -14.36 -42.73
N GLY A 554 22.53 -15.51 -43.09
CA GLY A 554 23.30 -16.59 -43.71
C GLY A 554 22.80 -17.97 -43.30
N ASP A 555 23.41 -18.99 -43.89
CA ASP A 555 23.12 -20.39 -43.62
C ASP A 555 24.06 -20.95 -42.55
N PHE A 556 23.55 -21.02 -41.32
CA PHE A 556 24.30 -21.46 -40.15
C PHE A 556 23.78 -22.81 -39.67
N HIS A 557 24.67 -23.63 -39.12
CA HIS A 557 24.36 -24.97 -38.65
C HIS A 557 24.88 -25.19 -37.21
N GLY A 558 24.20 -26.08 -36.47
CA GLY A 558 24.59 -26.45 -35.11
C GLY A 558 24.68 -25.25 -34.17
N VAL A 559 25.79 -25.12 -33.44
CA VAL A 559 26.00 -24.06 -32.44
C VAL A 559 25.98 -22.66 -33.08
N PHE A 560 26.45 -22.52 -34.31
CA PHE A 560 26.45 -21.21 -34.99
C PHE A 560 25.03 -20.76 -35.37
N ALA A 561 24.12 -21.69 -35.64
CA ALA A 561 22.71 -21.37 -35.87
C ALA A 561 22.03 -20.86 -34.59
N ALA A 562 22.27 -21.56 -33.48
CA ALA A 562 21.79 -21.12 -32.16
C ALA A 562 22.34 -19.72 -31.81
N MET A 563 23.63 -19.48 -32.05
CA MET A 563 24.25 -18.17 -31.81
C MET A 563 23.61 -17.05 -32.65
N ARG A 564 23.33 -17.30 -33.94
CA ARG A 564 22.58 -16.37 -34.79
C ARG A 564 21.20 -16.07 -34.19
N ASP A 565 20.47 -17.10 -33.80
CA ASP A 565 19.10 -16.98 -33.30
C ASP A 565 19.05 -16.21 -31.97
N ASP A 566 19.95 -16.53 -31.04
CA ASP A 566 20.09 -15.85 -29.75
C ASP A 566 20.51 -14.39 -29.93
N ALA A 567 21.46 -14.11 -30.82
CA ALA A 567 21.91 -12.75 -31.10
C ALA A 567 20.80 -11.91 -31.76
N ASN A 568 20.11 -12.45 -32.77
CA ASN A 568 18.99 -11.78 -33.41
C ASN A 568 17.80 -11.58 -32.45
N SER A 569 17.53 -12.55 -31.57
CA SER A 569 16.51 -12.44 -30.52
C SER A 569 16.85 -11.32 -29.53
N THR A 570 18.12 -11.21 -29.13
CA THR A 570 18.60 -10.12 -28.26
C THR A 570 18.38 -8.75 -28.92
N VAL A 571 18.72 -8.60 -30.20
CA VAL A 571 18.48 -7.34 -30.92
C VAL A 571 16.98 -7.04 -31.04
N ALA A 572 16.15 -8.05 -31.28
CA ALA A 572 14.70 -7.87 -31.33
C ALA A 572 14.12 -7.41 -29.98
N GLN A 573 14.58 -7.99 -28.86
CA GLN A 573 14.18 -7.57 -27.52
C GLN A 573 14.60 -6.13 -27.21
N LEU A 574 15.86 -5.77 -27.50
CA LEU A 574 16.34 -4.40 -27.34
C LEU A 574 15.55 -3.41 -28.20
N THR A 575 15.30 -3.75 -29.47
CA THR A 575 14.48 -2.92 -30.37
C THR A 575 13.08 -2.69 -29.80
N SER A 576 12.45 -3.74 -29.25
CA SER A 576 11.13 -3.66 -28.63
C SER A 576 11.13 -2.77 -27.38
N ILE A 577 12.14 -2.91 -26.51
CA ILE A 577 12.27 -2.10 -25.30
C ILE A 577 12.45 -0.63 -25.66
N ILE A 578 13.37 -0.31 -26.57
CA ILE A 578 13.60 1.07 -27.04
C ILE A 578 12.33 1.66 -27.66
N GLY A 579 11.62 0.90 -28.50
CA GLY A 579 10.35 1.36 -29.09
C GLY A 579 9.26 1.64 -28.03
N ARG A 580 9.17 0.81 -26.98
CA ARG A 580 8.26 1.06 -25.86
C ARG A 580 8.64 2.32 -25.08
N ILE A 581 9.93 2.57 -24.88
CA ILE A 581 10.42 3.78 -24.19
C ILE A 581 10.12 5.03 -25.03
N GLN A 582 10.37 5.01 -26.35
CA GLN A 582 10.03 6.12 -27.25
C GLN A 582 8.53 6.44 -27.23
N ASN A 583 7.68 5.42 -27.28
CA ASN A 583 6.23 5.59 -27.18
C ASN A 583 5.82 6.17 -25.81
N ALA A 584 6.39 5.65 -24.72
CA ALA A 584 6.10 6.14 -23.37
C ALA A 584 6.52 7.61 -23.20
N ALA A 585 7.71 7.98 -23.67
CA ALA A 585 8.19 9.37 -23.63
C ALA A 585 7.26 10.31 -24.42
N SER A 586 6.82 9.92 -25.61
CA SER A 586 5.85 10.68 -26.41
C SER A 586 4.49 10.85 -25.70
N SER A 587 3.99 9.79 -25.06
CA SER A 587 2.77 9.85 -24.27
C SER A 587 2.90 10.76 -23.04
N ILE A 588 4.03 10.71 -22.32
CA ILE A 588 4.32 11.59 -21.18
C ILE A 588 4.38 13.04 -21.66
N ASN A 589 5.04 13.32 -22.78
CA ASN A 589 5.15 14.66 -23.33
C ASN A 589 3.77 15.26 -23.68
N THR A 590 2.91 14.45 -24.30
CA THR A 590 1.53 14.85 -24.62
C THR A 590 0.73 15.12 -23.35
N ALA A 591 0.77 14.20 -22.37
CA ALA A 591 0.06 14.36 -21.10
C ALA A 591 0.57 15.56 -20.29
N ALA A 592 1.88 15.81 -20.25
CA ALA A 592 2.47 16.97 -19.61
C ALA A 592 1.99 18.29 -20.25
N GLY A 593 1.91 18.34 -21.58
CA GLY A 593 1.35 19.48 -22.31
C GLY A 593 -0.13 19.72 -22.00
N GLU A 594 -0.94 18.66 -21.89
CA GLU A 594 -2.35 18.74 -21.48
C GLU A 594 -2.49 19.25 -20.04
N ILE A 595 -1.67 18.75 -19.11
CA ILE A 595 -1.64 19.22 -17.72
C ILE A 595 -1.25 20.70 -17.66
N ALA A 596 -0.21 21.12 -18.38
CA ALA A 596 0.22 22.51 -18.43
C ALA A 596 -0.88 23.44 -18.98
N SER A 597 -1.61 23.01 -20.01
CA SER A 597 -2.76 23.75 -20.52
C SER A 597 -3.92 23.79 -19.51
N GLY A 598 -4.20 22.68 -18.82
CA GLY A 598 -5.22 22.60 -17.78
C GLY A 598 -4.92 23.51 -16.59
N ASN A 599 -3.66 23.57 -16.16
CA ASN A 599 -3.24 24.46 -15.08
C ASN A 599 -3.31 25.94 -15.47
N ASN A 600 -3.04 26.30 -16.73
CA ASN A 600 -3.27 27.68 -17.19
C ASN A 600 -4.76 28.07 -17.12
N ASP A 601 -5.68 27.18 -17.47
CA ASP A 601 -7.12 27.42 -17.31
C ASP A 601 -7.51 27.54 -15.83
N LEU A 602 -6.95 26.66 -14.98
CA LEU A 602 -7.16 26.72 -13.54
C LEU A 602 -6.63 28.03 -12.95
N SER A 603 -5.45 28.50 -13.36
CA SER A 603 -4.88 29.80 -12.95
C SER A 603 -5.85 30.94 -13.22
N ARG A 604 -6.37 31.02 -14.45
CA ARG A 604 -7.32 32.07 -14.85
C ARG A 604 -8.62 32.00 -14.04
N ARG A 605 -9.11 30.80 -13.74
CA ARG A 605 -10.30 30.62 -12.89
C ARG A 605 -10.05 31.00 -11.43
N THR A 606 -8.87 30.69 -10.90
CA THR A 606 -8.44 31.09 -9.55
C THR A 606 -8.32 32.61 -9.45
N GLU A 607 -7.72 33.27 -10.45
CA GLU A 607 -7.65 34.73 -10.54
C GLU A 607 -9.05 35.36 -10.58
N GLN A 608 -9.96 34.81 -11.39
CA GLN A 608 -11.35 35.28 -11.45
C GLN A 608 -12.09 35.06 -10.12
N GLN A 609 -11.83 33.94 -9.45
CA GLN A 609 -12.41 33.64 -8.15
C GLN A 609 -11.92 34.61 -7.08
N ALA A 610 -10.63 34.96 -7.09
CA ALA A 610 -10.07 35.98 -6.20
C ALA A 610 -10.76 37.34 -6.40
N ALA A 611 -10.95 37.77 -7.66
CA ALA A 611 -11.67 39.01 -7.96
C ALA A 611 -13.12 39.00 -7.47
N ASN A 612 -13.83 37.88 -7.62
CA ASN A 612 -15.21 37.74 -7.12
C ASN A 612 -15.26 37.73 -5.58
N LEU A 613 -14.24 37.17 -4.92
CA LEU A 613 -14.13 37.18 -3.45
C LEU A 613 -13.85 38.60 -2.92
N GLU A 614 -13.00 39.38 -3.59
CA GLU A 614 -12.80 40.80 -3.26
C GLU A 614 -14.12 41.59 -3.35
N GLU A 615 -14.89 41.40 -4.41
CA GLU A 615 -16.20 42.08 -4.58
C GLU A 615 -17.22 41.63 -3.50
N THR A 616 -17.20 40.34 -3.15
CA THR A 616 -18.05 39.78 -2.10
C THR A 616 -17.66 40.36 -0.74
N ALA A 617 -16.36 40.43 -0.43
CA ALA A 617 -15.87 41.01 0.82
C ALA A 617 -16.25 42.49 0.95
N ALA A 618 -16.09 43.29 -0.12
CA ALA A 618 -16.51 44.68 -0.14
C ALA A 618 -18.02 44.85 0.08
N SER A 619 -18.84 43.99 -0.56
CA SER A 619 -20.29 43.98 -0.36
C SER A 619 -20.68 43.60 1.07
N MET A 620 -19.94 42.68 1.68
CA MET A 620 -20.14 42.25 3.06
C MET A 620 -19.79 43.36 4.06
N GLU A 621 -18.73 44.15 3.83
CA GLU A 621 -18.42 45.33 4.64
C GLU A 621 -19.55 46.38 4.58
N GLU A 622 -20.08 46.65 3.38
CA GLU A 622 -21.20 47.58 3.19
C GLU A 622 -22.48 47.09 3.88
N LEU A 623 -22.79 45.79 3.77
CA LEU A 623 -23.92 45.16 4.46
C LEU A 623 -23.75 45.22 5.99
N THR A 624 -22.56 44.91 6.50
CA THR A 624 -22.25 44.99 7.94
C THR A 624 -22.49 46.40 8.46
N SER A 625 -22.00 47.41 7.74
CA SER A 625 -22.21 48.82 8.09
C SER A 625 -23.69 49.18 8.12
N THR A 626 -24.45 48.77 7.10
CA THR A 626 -25.88 49.07 6.99
C THR A 626 -26.70 48.39 8.10
N VAL A 627 -26.43 47.12 8.40
CA VAL A 627 -27.12 46.39 9.49
C VAL A 627 -26.80 47.01 10.85
N ARG A 628 -25.55 47.36 11.11
CA ARG A 628 -25.15 48.07 12.34
C ARG A 628 -25.84 49.42 12.47
N GLN A 629 -25.95 50.17 11.37
CA GLN A 629 -26.64 51.46 11.34
C GLN A 629 -28.15 51.29 11.58
N ASN A 630 -28.78 50.25 11.03
CA ASN A 630 -30.19 49.92 11.27
C ASN A 630 -30.45 49.56 12.74
N ALA A 631 -29.56 48.78 13.37
CA ALA A 631 -29.67 48.45 14.79
C ALA A 631 -29.62 49.72 15.66
N GLU A 632 -28.70 50.64 15.37
CA GLU A 632 -28.61 51.91 16.10
C GLU A 632 -29.84 52.80 15.85
N HIS A 633 -30.32 52.89 14.60
CA HIS A 633 -31.53 53.65 14.27
C HIS A 633 -32.77 53.08 14.98
N ALA A 634 -32.93 51.76 15.05
CA ALA A 634 -34.01 51.12 15.79
C ALA A 634 -33.92 51.45 17.29
N ARG A 635 -32.72 51.41 17.86
CA ARG A 635 -32.46 51.75 19.27
C ARG A 635 -32.78 53.23 19.56
N GLN A 636 -32.42 54.13 18.65
CA GLN A 636 -32.69 55.56 18.76
C GLN A 636 -34.19 55.87 18.62
N ALA A 637 -34.87 55.21 17.68
CA ALA A 637 -36.32 55.29 17.50
C ALA A 637 -37.07 54.75 18.73
N ASN A 638 -36.57 53.67 19.35
CA ASN A 638 -37.12 53.13 20.58
C ASN A 638 -37.05 54.14 21.74
N GLN A 639 -35.92 54.85 21.90
CA GLN A 639 -35.79 55.91 22.91
C GLN A 639 -36.76 57.08 22.65
N LEU A 640 -36.90 57.51 21.39
CA LEU A 640 -37.86 58.54 20.99
C LEU A 640 -39.31 58.11 21.28
N ALA A 641 -39.66 56.86 20.99
CA ALA A 641 -40.97 56.30 21.28
C ALA A 641 -41.24 56.26 22.78
N GLN A 642 -40.29 55.81 23.61
CA GLN A 642 -40.42 55.84 25.07
C GLN A 642 -40.62 57.28 25.60
N GLY A 643 -39.90 58.26 25.05
CA GLY A 643 -40.08 59.67 25.38
C GLY A 643 -41.50 60.16 25.03
N ALA A 644 -41.98 59.84 23.83
CA ALA A 644 -43.34 60.19 23.40
C ALA A 644 -44.42 59.50 24.25
N HIS A 645 -44.19 58.25 24.65
CA HIS A 645 -45.07 57.51 25.57
C HIS A 645 -45.18 58.23 26.91
N GLY A 646 -44.05 58.66 27.49
CA GLY A 646 -44.03 59.43 28.74
C GLY A 646 -44.83 60.72 28.66
N VAL A 647 -44.65 61.50 27.57
CA VAL A 647 -45.40 62.74 27.34
C VAL A 647 -46.90 62.49 27.16
N ALA A 648 -47.28 61.48 26.38
CA ALA A 648 -48.68 61.12 26.14
C ALA A 648 -49.37 60.63 27.42
N SER A 649 -48.67 59.82 28.23
CA SER A 649 -49.15 59.35 29.53
C SER A 649 -49.41 60.52 30.49
N GLN A 650 -48.45 61.44 30.59
CA GLN A 650 -48.59 62.65 31.42
C GLN A 650 -49.71 63.58 30.91
N GLY A 651 -49.88 63.67 29.59
CA GLY A 651 -51.02 64.35 28.97
C GLY A 651 -52.36 63.72 29.37
N GLY A 652 -52.45 62.39 29.36
CA GLY A 652 -53.61 61.63 29.83
C GLY A 652 -53.96 61.91 31.29
N GLU A 653 -52.96 61.95 32.19
CA GLU A 653 -53.18 62.31 33.60
C GLU A 653 -53.72 63.74 33.77
N ILE A 654 -53.17 64.71 33.03
CA ILE A 654 -53.64 66.10 33.09
C ILE A 654 -55.08 66.19 32.59
N VAL A 655 -55.41 65.55 31.48
CA VAL A 655 -56.77 65.49 30.96
C VAL A 655 -57.73 64.85 31.99
N GLY A 656 -57.32 63.78 32.67
CA GLY A 656 -58.10 63.17 33.76
C GLY A 656 -58.38 64.13 34.92
N LYS A 657 -57.41 64.98 35.29
CA LYS A 657 -57.60 66.05 36.29
C LYS A 657 -58.58 67.12 35.79
N VAL A 658 -58.56 67.45 34.50
CA VAL A 658 -59.51 68.40 33.89
C VAL A 658 -60.93 67.83 33.90
N VAL A 659 -61.14 66.56 33.54
CA VAL A 659 -62.46 65.90 33.63
C VAL A 659 -63.01 65.98 35.06
N THR A 660 -62.18 65.64 36.05
CA THR A 660 -62.58 65.70 37.48
C THR A 660 -63.01 67.11 37.88
N THR A 661 -62.28 68.12 37.41
CA THR A 661 -62.60 69.53 37.69
C THR A 661 -63.88 69.98 36.98
N MET A 662 -64.11 69.56 35.74
CA MET A 662 -65.34 69.86 35.00
C MET A 662 -66.57 69.23 35.66
N SER A 663 -66.48 67.98 36.13
CA SER A 663 -67.56 67.34 36.90
C SER A 663 -67.85 68.08 38.21
N ALA A 664 -66.83 68.60 38.90
CA ALA A 664 -67.01 69.41 40.09
C ALA A 664 -67.69 70.76 39.79
N ILE A 665 -67.33 71.42 38.68
CA ILE A 665 -67.96 72.67 38.21
C ILE A 665 -69.42 72.43 37.83
N GLU A 666 -69.71 71.33 37.14
CA GLU A 666 -71.07 70.92 36.77
C GLU A 666 -71.94 70.73 38.02
N ALA A 667 -71.45 69.97 39.00
CA ALA A 667 -72.13 69.76 40.28
C ALA A 667 -72.36 71.08 41.04
N SER A 668 -71.36 71.97 41.08
CA SER A 668 -71.48 73.29 41.70
C SER A 668 -72.53 74.16 40.99
N SER A 669 -72.54 74.16 39.66
CA SER A 669 -73.49 74.92 38.84
C SER A 669 -74.92 74.45 39.03
N LYS A 670 -75.13 73.12 39.13
CA LYS A 670 -76.43 72.52 39.45
C LYS A 670 -76.93 72.94 40.85
N LYS A 671 -76.02 72.95 41.83
CA LYS A 671 -76.33 73.43 43.19
C LYS A 671 -76.72 74.91 43.21
N ILE A 672 -76.09 75.74 42.37
CA ILE A 672 -76.49 77.16 42.20
C ILE A 672 -77.89 77.23 41.59
N ALA A 673 -78.21 76.43 40.57
CA ALA A 673 -79.55 76.40 39.97
C ALA A 673 -80.65 76.06 41.00
N ASP A 674 -80.36 75.14 41.92
CA ASP A 674 -81.26 74.78 43.03
C ASP A 674 -81.47 75.98 43.98
N ILE A 675 -80.39 76.68 44.36
CA ILE A 675 -80.45 77.89 45.21
C ILE A 675 -81.28 78.99 44.54
N ILE A 676 -81.09 79.21 43.24
CA ILE A 676 -81.85 80.22 42.49
C ILE A 676 -83.32 79.85 42.42
N SER A 677 -83.66 78.56 42.31
CA SER A 677 -85.05 78.10 42.37
C SER A 677 -85.69 78.35 43.75
N VAL A 678 -84.92 78.24 44.84
CA VAL A 678 -85.39 78.65 46.18
C VAL A 678 -85.59 80.16 46.26
N ILE A 679 -84.69 80.97 45.70
CA ILE A 679 -84.81 82.44 45.69
C ILE A 679 -86.04 82.90 44.89
N ASP A 680 -86.32 82.28 43.74
CA ASP A 680 -87.54 82.52 42.97
C ASP A 680 -88.79 82.15 43.79
N GLY A 681 -88.74 81.03 44.52
CA GLY A 681 -89.77 80.63 45.48
C GLY A 681 -90.00 81.65 46.60
N ILE A 682 -88.93 82.20 47.19
CA ILE A 682 -89.00 83.26 48.21
C ILE A 682 -89.59 84.54 47.63
N ALA A 683 -89.17 84.93 46.41
CA ALA A 683 -89.70 86.08 45.71
C ALA A 683 -91.22 85.92 45.43
N PHE A 684 -91.66 84.74 45.01
CA PHE A 684 -93.08 84.42 44.83
C PHE A 684 -93.85 84.52 46.15
N GLN A 685 -93.36 83.90 47.22
CA GLN A 685 -93.98 83.99 48.55
C GLN A 685 -94.07 85.45 49.04
N THR A 686 -93.00 86.23 48.86
CA THR A 686 -92.94 87.65 49.22
C THR A 686 -93.94 88.48 48.42
N ASN A 687 -94.12 88.18 47.13
CA ASN A 687 -95.12 88.81 46.27
C ASN A 687 -96.56 88.51 46.73
N ILE A 688 -96.85 87.29 47.22
CA ILE A 688 -98.15 86.93 47.81
C ILE A 688 -98.36 87.61 49.16
N LEU A 689 -97.35 87.64 50.04
CA LEU A 689 -97.38 88.35 51.32
C LEU A 689 -97.64 89.85 51.12
N ALA A 690 -96.96 90.47 50.16
CA ALA A 690 -97.14 91.87 49.82
C ALA A 690 -98.54 92.15 49.24
N LEU A 691 -99.10 91.23 48.45
CA LEU A 691 -100.50 91.32 47.99
C LEU A 691 -101.47 91.24 49.18
N ASN A 692 -101.28 90.28 50.09
CA ASN A 692 -102.12 90.14 51.28
C ASN A 692 -102.03 91.39 52.18
N ALA A 693 -100.83 91.95 52.36
CA ALA A 693 -100.62 93.19 53.10
C ALA A 693 -101.28 94.40 52.41
N ALA A 694 -101.23 94.50 51.08
CA ALA A 694 -101.90 95.55 50.32
C ALA A 694 -103.45 95.45 50.45
N VAL A 695 -103.99 94.23 50.47
CA VAL A 695 -105.43 93.98 50.71
C VAL A 695 -105.83 94.39 52.13
N GLU A 696 -105.05 94.03 53.14
CA GLU A 696 -105.35 94.40 54.53
C GLU A 696 -105.18 95.92 54.78
N ALA A 697 -104.21 96.56 54.11
CA ALA A 697 -104.06 98.01 54.10
C ALA A 697 -105.25 98.73 53.43
N ALA A 698 -105.81 98.17 52.36
CA ALA A 698 -107.05 98.68 51.75
C ALA A 698 -108.27 98.49 52.67
N ARG A 699 -108.28 97.42 53.48
CA ARG A 699 -109.33 97.12 54.47
C ARG A 699 -109.31 98.08 55.67
N ALA A 700 -108.14 98.60 56.04
CA ALA A 700 -107.95 99.56 57.13
C ALA A 700 -108.29 101.04 56.77
N GLY A 701 -108.69 101.33 55.53
CA GLY A 701 -109.11 102.68 55.10
C GLY A 701 -107.99 103.73 55.16
N GLU A 702 -108.30 104.97 55.57
CA GLU A 702 -107.31 106.07 55.61
C GLU A 702 -106.11 105.81 56.54
N GLN A 703 -106.25 104.95 57.56
CA GLN A 703 -105.15 104.59 58.47
C GLN A 703 -104.13 103.62 57.83
N GLY A 704 -104.47 102.98 56.71
CA GLY A 704 -103.63 101.99 56.02
C GLY A 704 -102.76 102.55 54.89
N ARG A 705 -102.86 103.85 54.53
CA ARG A 705 -102.18 104.42 53.34
C ARG A 705 -100.67 104.25 53.35
N GLY A 706 -100.01 104.43 54.50
CA GLY A 706 -98.56 104.21 54.63
C GLY A 706 -98.17 102.74 54.41
N PHE A 707 -98.96 101.81 54.95
CA PHE A 707 -98.77 100.37 54.77
C PHE A 707 -99.02 99.92 53.33
N ALA A 708 -100.01 100.49 52.64
CA ALA A 708 -100.30 100.18 51.24
C ALA A 708 -99.13 100.54 50.31
N VAL A 709 -98.47 101.67 50.54
CA VAL A 709 -97.28 102.08 49.77
C VAL A 709 -96.12 101.12 50.01
N VAL A 710 -95.84 100.77 51.27
CA VAL A 710 -94.79 99.79 51.60
C VAL A 710 -95.09 98.42 50.99
N ALA A 711 -96.35 97.95 51.05
CA ALA A 711 -96.77 96.70 50.45
C ALA A 711 -96.60 96.71 48.92
N SER A 712 -96.92 97.82 48.25
CA SER A 712 -96.68 97.97 46.80
C SER A 712 -95.18 97.96 46.47
N GLU A 713 -94.35 98.61 47.27
CA GLU A 713 -92.90 98.64 47.04
C GLU A 713 -92.25 97.26 47.26
N VAL A 714 -92.67 96.54 48.32
CA VAL A 714 -92.24 95.16 48.58
C VAL A 714 -92.70 94.22 47.45
N ARG A 715 -93.91 94.42 46.91
CA ARG A 715 -94.40 93.67 45.76
C ARG A 715 -93.56 93.89 44.51
N THR A 716 -93.27 95.15 44.18
CA THR A 716 -92.41 95.51 43.04
C THR A 716 -91.01 94.94 43.20
N LEU A 717 -90.44 94.99 44.41
CA LEU A 717 -89.15 94.39 44.72
C LEU A 717 -89.16 92.86 44.55
N ALA A 718 -90.23 92.20 44.99
CA ALA A 718 -90.41 90.76 44.83
C ALA A 718 -90.54 90.36 43.35
N GLN A 719 -91.31 91.11 42.55
CA GLN A 719 -91.40 90.90 41.09
C GLN A 719 -90.06 91.11 40.38
N ARG A 720 -89.30 92.15 40.77
CA ARG A 720 -87.93 92.37 40.26
C ARG A 720 -86.98 91.24 40.65
N SER A 721 -87.09 90.73 41.89
CA SER A 721 -86.27 89.63 42.39
C SER A 721 -86.58 88.32 41.66
N ALA A 722 -87.86 88.02 41.39
CA ALA A 722 -88.28 86.87 40.58
C ALA A 722 -87.79 86.99 39.12
N GLY A 723 -87.89 88.18 38.53
CA GLY A 723 -87.35 88.46 37.19
C GLY A 723 -85.84 88.20 37.11
N ALA A 724 -85.07 88.75 38.05
CA ALA A 724 -83.62 88.52 38.15
C ALA A 724 -83.27 87.05 38.42
N ALA A 725 -84.01 86.37 39.31
CA ALA A 725 -83.80 84.96 39.59
C ALA A 725 -84.04 84.10 38.33
N LYS A 726 -85.06 84.42 37.53
CA LYS A 726 -85.35 83.73 36.27
C LYS A 726 -84.26 83.96 35.20
N GLU A 727 -83.74 85.17 35.09
CA GLU A 727 -82.60 85.47 34.21
C GLU A 727 -81.33 84.72 34.64
N ILE A 728 -81.00 84.73 35.95
CA ILE A 728 -79.86 83.98 36.48
C ILE A 728 -80.05 82.48 36.25
N LYS A 729 -81.25 81.95 36.46
CA LYS A 729 -81.56 80.54 36.19
C LYS A 729 -81.25 80.16 34.74
N GLY A 730 -81.69 80.97 33.77
CA GLY A 730 -81.37 80.75 32.36
C GLY A 730 -79.87 80.77 32.06
N LEU A 731 -79.12 81.72 32.65
CA LEU A 731 -77.66 81.79 32.51
C LEU A 731 -76.94 80.59 33.13
N ILE A 732 -77.44 80.07 34.25
CA ILE A 732 -76.88 78.88 34.91
C ILE A 732 -77.22 77.62 34.12
N GLU A 733 -78.44 77.49 33.60
CA GLU A 733 -78.81 76.37 32.71
C GLU A 733 -77.94 76.33 31.44
N ASP A 734 -77.70 77.49 30.81
CA ASP A 734 -76.76 77.61 29.68
C ASP A 734 -75.31 77.26 30.07
N SER A 735 -74.87 77.69 31.26
CA SER A 735 -73.53 77.36 31.78
C SER A 735 -73.37 75.87 32.07
N VAL A 736 -74.39 75.21 32.63
CA VAL A 736 -74.42 73.75 32.85
C VAL A 736 -74.32 73.02 31.52
N GLY A 737 -75.08 73.44 30.50
CA GLY A 737 -74.99 72.88 29.14
C GLY A 737 -73.56 72.98 28.57
N LYS A 738 -72.95 74.16 28.63
CA LYS A 738 -71.57 74.37 28.14
C LYS A 738 -70.52 73.56 28.90
N VAL A 739 -70.70 73.38 30.21
CA VAL A 739 -69.79 72.54 31.02
C VAL A 739 -69.98 71.06 30.66
N ALA A 740 -71.20 70.61 30.39
CA ALA A 740 -71.45 69.24 29.95
C ALA A 740 -70.81 68.96 28.58
N ASP A 741 -70.97 69.87 27.60
CA ASP A 741 -70.33 69.76 26.29
C ASP A 741 -68.79 69.77 26.40
N GLY A 742 -68.25 70.65 27.24
CA GLY A 742 -66.82 70.72 27.53
C GLY A 742 -66.30 69.44 28.19
N SER A 743 -67.06 68.87 29.13
CA SER A 743 -66.74 67.60 29.79
C SER A 743 -66.67 66.45 28.78
N GLN A 744 -67.61 66.38 27.83
CA GLN A 744 -67.62 65.37 26.77
C GLN A 744 -66.39 65.49 25.86
N LEU A 745 -66.04 66.70 25.42
CA LEU A 745 -64.86 66.93 24.57
C LEU A 745 -63.55 66.54 25.28
N VAL A 746 -63.42 66.87 26.56
CA VAL A 746 -62.23 66.51 27.36
C VAL A 746 -62.16 64.99 27.59
N HIS A 747 -63.29 64.34 27.83
CA HIS A 747 -63.33 62.88 27.95
C HIS A 747 -62.92 62.17 26.66
N GLN A 748 -63.35 62.69 25.50
CA GLN A 748 -62.93 62.18 24.20
C GLN A 748 -61.43 62.41 23.95
N ALA A 749 -60.91 63.60 24.28
CA ALA A 749 -59.46 63.86 24.23
C ALA A 749 -58.66 62.89 25.12
N GLY A 750 -59.22 62.51 26.28
CA GLY A 750 -58.64 61.52 27.17
C GLY A 750 -58.55 60.12 26.56
N SER A 751 -59.61 59.66 25.87
CA SER A 751 -59.56 58.35 25.18
C SER A 751 -58.56 58.36 24.02
N THR A 752 -58.48 59.46 23.26
CA THR A 752 -57.49 59.61 22.19
C THR A 752 -56.05 59.58 22.72
N MET A 753 -55.78 60.15 23.89
CA MET A 753 -54.47 60.00 24.54
C MET A 753 -54.16 58.55 24.90
N GLY A 754 -55.15 57.79 25.38
CA GLY A 754 -55.00 56.35 25.62
C GLY A 754 -54.67 55.56 24.35
N GLU A 755 -55.31 55.88 23.22
CA GLU A 755 -55.01 55.27 21.91
C GLU A 755 -53.61 55.62 21.40
N ILE A 756 -53.14 56.85 21.63
CA ILE A 756 -51.76 57.27 21.31
C ILE A 756 -50.76 56.46 22.15
N VAL A 757 -50.97 56.36 23.46
CA VAL A 757 -50.10 55.57 24.36
C VAL A 757 -49.98 54.12 23.88
N SER A 758 -51.10 53.49 23.53
CA SER A 758 -51.13 52.13 22.96
C SER A 758 -50.39 52.03 21.61
N SER A 759 -50.55 53.02 20.74
CA SER A 759 -49.89 53.04 19.43
C SER A 759 -48.38 53.23 19.54
N VAL A 760 -47.92 54.10 20.44
CA VAL A 760 -46.49 54.31 20.71
C VAL A 760 -45.87 53.07 21.36
N GLN A 761 -46.62 52.34 22.20
CA GLN A 761 -46.17 51.05 22.73
C GLN A 761 -45.89 50.06 21.60
N ARG A 762 -46.80 49.91 20.63
CA ARG A 762 -46.57 49.03 19.47
C ARG A 762 -45.33 49.42 18.66
N VAL A 763 -45.06 50.72 18.51
CA VAL A 763 -43.81 51.18 17.84
C VAL A 763 -42.58 50.77 18.63
N THR A 764 -42.63 50.89 19.96
CA THR A 764 -41.55 50.46 20.88
C THR A 764 -41.26 48.97 20.72
N ASP A 765 -42.31 48.13 20.67
CA ASP A 765 -42.19 46.68 20.49
C ASP A 765 -41.56 46.33 19.13
N ILE A 766 -42.04 46.95 18.03
CA ILE A 766 -41.46 46.73 16.68
C ILE A 766 -39.99 47.16 16.62
N MET A 767 -39.62 48.28 17.25
CA MET A 767 -38.22 48.72 17.27
C MET A 767 -37.33 47.74 18.05
N ALA A 768 -37.84 47.13 19.12
CA ALA A 768 -37.13 46.09 19.86
C ALA A 768 -36.91 44.84 19.00
N GLU A 769 -37.93 44.40 18.25
CA GLU A 769 -37.81 43.28 17.30
C GLU A 769 -36.80 43.57 16.18
N ILE A 770 -36.83 44.77 15.57
CA ILE A 770 -35.86 45.17 14.53
C ILE A 770 -34.44 45.19 15.09
N SER A 771 -34.25 45.71 16.31
CA SER A 771 -32.94 45.72 16.96
C SER A 771 -32.42 44.31 17.20
N ALA A 772 -33.27 43.40 17.67
CA ALA A 772 -32.89 41.99 17.89
C ALA A 772 -32.54 41.29 16.56
N ALA A 773 -33.40 41.43 15.55
CA ALA A 773 -33.16 40.85 14.22
C ALA A 773 -31.90 41.42 13.55
N SER A 774 -31.62 42.72 13.70
CA SER A 774 -30.40 43.33 13.17
C SER A 774 -29.14 42.83 13.89
N GLN A 775 -29.22 42.56 15.20
CA GLN A 775 -28.12 41.98 15.96
C GLN A 775 -27.81 40.54 15.49
N GLU A 776 -28.85 39.74 15.25
CA GLU A 776 -28.73 38.40 14.70
C GLU A 776 -28.17 38.40 13.27
N GLN A 777 -28.64 39.30 12.41
CA GLN A 777 -28.07 39.50 11.07
C GLN A 777 -26.59 39.88 11.14
N SER A 778 -26.19 40.74 12.07
CA SER A 778 -24.78 41.11 12.23
C SER A 778 -23.92 39.90 12.58
N ALA A 779 -24.40 39.02 13.48
CA ALA A 779 -23.69 37.79 13.84
C ALA A 779 -23.61 36.81 12.65
N GLY A 780 -24.71 36.65 11.89
CA GLY A 780 -24.73 35.84 10.68
C GLY A 780 -23.77 36.35 9.59
N ILE A 781 -23.71 37.67 9.40
CA ILE A 781 -22.77 38.32 8.48
C ILE A 781 -21.32 38.09 8.91
N GLU A 782 -21.03 38.14 10.21
CA GLU A 782 -19.69 37.87 10.76
C GLU A 782 -19.24 36.43 10.48
N GLN A 783 -20.15 35.46 10.59
CA GLN A 783 -19.89 34.07 10.22
C GLN A 783 -19.67 33.89 8.70
N VAL A 784 -20.45 34.57 7.86
CA VAL A 784 -20.22 34.56 6.41
C VAL A 784 -18.88 35.21 6.08
N ASN A 785 -18.50 36.29 6.76
CA ASN A 785 -17.20 36.93 6.60
C ASN A 785 -16.03 35.96 6.91
N GLN A 786 -16.10 35.21 8.02
CA GLN A 786 -15.12 34.16 8.31
C GLN A 786 -15.03 33.11 7.19
N THR A 787 -16.17 32.75 6.60
CA THR A 787 -16.20 31.80 5.46
C THR A 787 -15.55 32.40 4.21
N VAL A 788 -15.76 33.69 3.93
CA VAL A 788 -15.11 34.40 2.82
C VAL A 788 -13.59 34.46 3.02
N VAL A 789 -13.11 34.73 4.24
CA VAL A 789 -11.68 34.69 4.57
C VAL A 789 -11.09 33.29 4.32
N GLN A 790 -11.79 32.23 4.73
CA GLN A 790 -11.34 30.85 4.49
C GLN A 790 -11.36 30.48 3.00
N MET A 791 -12.33 30.98 2.24
CA MET A 791 -12.37 30.85 0.78
C MET A 791 -11.20 31.61 0.13
N ASP A 792 -10.83 32.78 0.62
CA ASP A 792 -9.67 33.53 0.14
C ASP A 792 -8.36 32.76 0.39
N GLU A 793 -8.16 32.23 1.60
CA GLU A 793 -7.00 31.39 1.93
C GLU A 793 -6.91 30.17 0.98
N THR A 794 -8.03 29.48 0.76
CA THR A 794 -8.09 28.35 -0.18
C THR A 794 -7.81 28.79 -1.63
N THR A 795 -8.24 29.99 -2.02
CA THR A 795 -7.99 30.56 -3.36
C THR A 795 -6.51 30.89 -3.55
N GLN A 796 -5.85 31.47 -2.53
CA GLN A 796 -4.40 31.70 -2.53
C GLN A 796 -3.62 30.37 -2.57
N GLN A 797 -4.05 29.37 -1.80
CA GLN A 797 -3.45 28.03 -1.83
C GLN A 797 -3.61 27.37 -3.20
N ASN A 798 -4.77 27.51 -3.83
CA ASN A 798 -5.00 27.04 -5.20
C ASN A 798 -4.07 27.73 -6.20
N ALA A 799 -3.81 29.03 -6.04
CA ALA A 799 -2.85 29.75 -6.89
C ALA A 799 -1.43 29.17 -6.74
N ALA A 800 -0.98 28.93 -5.51
CA ALA A 800 0.31 28.30 -5.25
C ALA A 800 0.39 26.88 -5.84
N LEU A 801 -0.65 26.06 -5.65
CA LEU A 801 -0.74 24.72 -6.21
C LEU A 801 -0.71 24.73 -7.75
N VAL A 802 -1.33 25.72 -8.38
CA VAL A 802 -1.29 25.88 -9.84
C VAL A 802 0.12 26.21 -10.32
N GLU A 803 0.86 27.07 -9.62
CA GLU A 803 2.27 27.35 -9.93
C GLU A 803 3.14 26.10 -9.79
N GLU A 804 3.02 25.37 -8.68
CA GLU A 804 3.75 24.13 -8.44
C GLU A 804 3.42 23.06 -9.49
N ALA A 805 2.14 22.86 -9.79
CA ALA A 805 1.71 21.87 -10.77
C ALA A 805 2.18 22.24 -12.19
N THR A 806 2.22 23.54 -12.52
CA THR A 806 2.75 24.03 -13.81
C THR A 806 4.26 23.79 -13.90
N ALA A 807 5.00 24.04 -12.82
CA ALA A 807 6.42 23.75 -12.74
C ALA A 807 6.70 22.24 -12.90
N ALA A 808 5.92 21.40 -12.22
CA ALA A 808 6.01 19.94 -12.33
C ALA A 808 5.69 19.45 -13.75
N ALA A 809 4.66 20.00 -14.40
CA ALA A 809 4.31 19.67 -15.78
C ALA A 809 5.45 20.00 -16.76
N ARG A 810 6.06 21.19 -16.62
CA ARG A 810 7.24 21.56 -17.42
C ARG A 810 8.45 20.67 -17.17
N ALA A 811 8.70 20.31 -15.90
CA ALA A 811 9.79 19.38 -15.57
C ALA A 811 9.56 17.98 -16.16
N MET A 812 8.32 17.50 -16.18
CA MET A 812 7.96 16.24 -16.84
C MET A 812 8.15 16.32 -18.37
N GLU A 813 7.76 17.43 -18.99
CA GLU A 813 7.98 17.69 -20.42
C GLU A 813 9.48 17.65 -20.75
N GLU A 814 10.30 18.33 -19.94
CA GLU A 814 11.75 18.34 -20.09
C GLU A 814 12.37 16.94 -19.92
N GLN A 815 11.97 16.19 -18.89
CA GLN A 815 12.44 14.81 -18.67
C GLN A 815 12.03 13.87 -19.80
N ALA A 816 10.81 14.00 -20.33
CA ALA A 816 10.34 13.20 -21.46
C ALA A 816 11.15 13.49 -22.72
N ASN A 817 11.46 14.77 -22.97
CA ASN A 817 12.32 15.18 -24.09
C ASN A 817 13.76 14.65 -23.93
N GLN A 818 14.34 14.75 -22.74
CA GLN A 818 15.67 14.18 -22.45
C GLN A 818 15.69 12.66 -22.65
N LEU A 819 14.65 11.95 -22.20
CA LEU A 819 14.53 10.51 -22.40
C LEU A 819 14.42 10.16 -23.89
N ALA A 820 13.61 10.92 -24.65
CA ALA A 820 13.46 10.76 -26.09
C ALA A 820 14.79 10.98 -26.82
N GLU A 821 15.56 12.00 -26.43
CA GLU A 821 16.90 12.28 -26.98
C GLU A 821 17.89 11.16 -26.65
N ALA A 822 17.91 10.68 -25.40
CA ALA A 822 18.79 9.60 -24.97
C ALA A 822 18.56 8.30 -25.74
N VAL A 823 17.30 7.97 -26.05
CA VAL A 823 16.97 6.78 -26.85
C VAL A 823 17.05 7.01 -28.36
N ALA A 824 17.09 8.26 -28.84
CA ALA A 824 17.20 8.59 -30.26
C ALA A 824 18.57 8.19 -30.86
N VAL A 825 19.59 7.98 -30.02
CA VAL A 825 20.89 7.41 -30.42
C VAL A 825 20.71 6.01 -31.02
N PHE A 826 19.71 5.25 -30.55
CA PHE A 826 19.44 3.92 -31.06
C PHE A 826 18.62 3.99 -32.35
N ARG A 827 19.26 3.57 -33.46
CA ARG A 827 18.59 3.37 -34.74
C ARG A 827 17.81 2.07 -34.69
N THR A 828 16.52 2.19 -34.46
CA THR A 828 15.57 1.12 -34.73
C THR A 828 15.14 1.22 -36.18
N THR A 829 14.73 0.11 -36.79
CA THR A 829 14.14 0.15 -38.12
C THR A 829 12.93 1.03 -37.96
N ALA A 830 12.94 2.21 -38.58
CA ALA A 830 11.83 3.15 -38.52
C ALA A 830 10.58 2.32 -38.82
N ALA A 831 9.77 2.08 -37.80
CA ALA A 831 8.44 1.57 -38.01
C ALA A 831 7.85 2.57 -38.98
N ALA A 832 7.61 2.13 -40.24
CA ALA A 832 6.84 2.90 -41.19
C ALA A 832 5.69 3.51 -40.39
N PRO A 833 5.53 4.85 -40.40
CA PRO A 833 4.68 5.54 -39.46
C PRO A 833 3.36 4.78 -39.47
N ALA A 834 3.06 4.09 -38.36
CA ALA A 834 1.77 3.49 -38.20
C ALA A 834 0.83 4.67 -38.39
N SER A 835 0.08 4.65 -39.49
CA SER A 835 -0.84 5.72 -39.84
C SER A 835 -1.51 6.16 -38.54
N PRO A 836 -1.46 7.47 -38.20
CA PRO A 836 -1.94 7.92 -36.90
C PRO A 836 -3.31 7.31 -36.69
N PRO A 837 -3.63 6.75 -35.51
CA PRO A 837 -4.96 6.25 -35.25
C PRO A 837 -5.89 7.36 -35.64
N ARG A 838 -6.65 7.12 -36.73
CA ARG A 838 -7.56 8.08 -37.31
C ARG A 838 -8.36 8.60 -36.12
N PRO A 839 -8.30 9.90 -35.79
CA PRO A 839 -8.96 10.39 -34.60
C PRO A 839 -10.40 9.91 -34.73
N ALA A 840 -10.85 9.09 -33.78
CA ALA A 840 -12.25 8.83 -33.62
C ALA A 840 -12.86 10.22 -33.55
N ALA A 841 -13.61 10.58 -34.59
CA ALA A 841 -14.12 11.92 -34.75
C ALA A 841 -14.87 12.24 -33.47
N ALA A 842 -14.24 13.05 -32.62
CA ALA A 842 -14.94 13.82 -31.61
C ALA A 842 -15.92 14.64 -32.43
N SER A 843 -17.18 14.23 -32.39
CA SER A 843 -18.30 15.02 -32.89
C SER A 843 -18.44 16.22 -31.98
N GLY A 844 -17.51 17.18 -32.12
CA GLY A 844 -17.71 18.54 -31.70
C GLY A 844 -18.74 19.13 -32.64
N ARG A 845 -20.00 19.17 -32.22
CA ARG A 845 -20.97 20.09 -32.76
C ARG A 845 -21.41 21.03 -31.65
N ALA A 846 -20.61 22.08 -31.47
CA ALA A 846 -21.11 23.32 -30.92
C ALA A 846 -22.07 23.93 -31.96
N ALA A 847 -23.34 24.07 -31.60
CA ALA A 847 -24.24 25.08 -32.14
C ALA A 847 -25.49 25.12 -31.26
N GLY A 848 -25.69 26.25 -30.59
CA GLY A 848 -26.93 26.53 -29.89
C GLY A 848 -28.13 26.52 -30.85
N SER A 849 -29.28 26.11 -30.32
CA SER A 849 -30.58 26.52 -30.85
C SER A 849 -31.66 26.25 -29.79
N ALA A 850 -32.43 27.30 -29.54
CA ALA A 850 -33.62 27.41 -28.70
C ALA A 850 -34.65 26.26 -28.87
N PRO A 851 -35.59 26.09 -27.91
CA PRO A 851 -36.47 24.93 -27.87
C PRO A 851 -37.62 25.11 -28.86
N ARG A 852 -37.94 24.07 -29.64
CA ARG A 852 -39.19 24.02 -30.40
C ARG A 852 -39.86 22.66 -30.28
N ARG A 853 -41.10 22.75 -29.81
CA ARG A 853 -42.13 21.72 -29.61
C ARG A 853 -42.48 20.96 -30.88
N GLU A 854 -42.92 19.70 -30.68
CA GLU A 854 -44.09 18.98 -31.27
C GLU A 854 -43.78 17.50 -31.58
N PRO A 855 -44.77 16.60 -31.76
CA PRO A 855 -46.16 16.56 -31.28
C PRO A 855 -46.56 15.20 -30.64
N ALA A 856 -47.79 15.15 -30.14
CA ALA A 856 -48.47 14.03 -29.50
C ALA A 856 -48.82 12.85 -30.45
N ALA A 857 -48.93 11.62 -29.90
CA ALA A 857 -50.22 10.89 -29.74
C ALA A 857 -50.09 9.39 -29.39
N LYS A 858 -50.87 8.99 -28.34
CA LYS A 858 -51.61 7.71 -28.10
C LYS A 858 -50.80 6.43 -27.83
N GLN A 859 -51.11 5.55 -26.86
CA GLN A 859 -52.29 5.30 -26.00
C GLN A 859 -51.80 4.42 -24.81
N ALA A 860 -52.09 4.80 -23.56
CA ALA A 860 -53.15 4.27 -22.68
C ALA A 860 -52.90 2.91 -22.01
N THR A 861 -52.68 2.92 -20.69
CA THR A 861 -53.49 2.13 -19.75
C THR A 861 -53.51 2.81 -18.38
N THR A 862 -54.70 2.83 -17.80
CA THR A 862 -55.21 3.64 -16.70
C THR A 862 -55.01 2.99 -15.34
N ALA A 863 -54.69 3.81 -14.33
CA ALA A 863 -55.23 3.69 -12.97
C ALA A 863 -55.37 5.09 -12.33
N SER A 864 -56.62 5.49 -12.07
CA SER A 864 -57.08 6.69 -11.32
C SER A 864 -56.66 6.62 -9.84
N LEU A 865 -56.06 7.65 -9.25
CA LEU A 865 -56.60 8.92 -8.68
C LEU A 865 -57.32 8.79 -7.33
N VAL A 866 -56.76 9.40 -6.27
CA VAL A 866 -57.40 10.38 -5.36
C VAL A 866 -56.31 11.38 -4.84
N PRO A 867 -56.58 12.70 -4.69
CA PRO A 867 -55.60 13.76 -4.38
C PRO A 867 -55.72 14.37 -2.95
N ALA A 868 -54.85 15.38 -2.67
CA ALA A 868 -54.69 16.27 -1.48
C ALA A 868 -53.51 15.86 -0.57
N ASP A 869 -52.62 16.72 -0.08
CA ASP A 869 -52.67 18.17 0.22
C ASP A 869 -51.27 18.83 0.05
N ASP A 870 -51.29 20.12 -0.26
CA ASP A 870 -50.18 21.07 -0.10
C ASP A 870 -50.17 21.52 1.38
N ASP A 871 -49.32 20.92 2.21
CA ASP A 871 -48.77 21.53 3.43
C ASP A 871 -47.77 20.54 4.05
N ASP A 872 -46.47 20.66 3.72
CA ASP A 872 -45.38 20.25 4.62
C ASP A 872 -44.01 20.62 4.02
N TRP A 873 -43.59 21.86 4.28
CA TRP A 873 -42.16 22.21 4.32
C TRP A 873 -41.94 23.17 5.49
N ARG A 874 -41.96 22.60 6.70
CA ARG A 874 -41.34 23.16 7.89
C ARG A 874 -40.55 22.07 8.61
N GLU A 875 -39.33 21.87 8.14
CA GLU A 875 -38.16 21.52 8.97
C GLU A 875 -36.93 21.53 8.06
N PHE A 876 -36.16 22.62 8.15
CA PHE A 876 -34.72 22.63 7.92
C PHE A 876 -34.11 23.55 8.98
#